data_AF-A0A518BVY0-F1
#
_entry.id   AF-A0A518BVY0-F1
#
_cell.length_a   1.000
_cell.length_b   1.000
_cell.length_c   1.000
_cell.angle_alpha   90.00
_cell.angle_beta   90.00
_cell.angle_gamma   90.00
#
_symmetry.space_group_name_H-M   'P 1'
#
loop_
_entity.id
_entity.type
_entity.pdbx_description
1 polymer ?
#
loop_
_entity_poly.entity_id
_entity_poly.type
_entity_poly.pdbx_seq_one_letter_code
_entity_poly.pdbx_strand_id
1 'polypeptide(L)'
;MTTSRQFTGRVRRKTTGLSTRFVDRVAQLLITIGGIGTIVAVSLVAVFLALVTLPLFLSPHADEPQTVAAAGDDSRPLWLSVDEYQLLALTGRDNGSFQAIDLTSGQTIDEQVPFPDKRLTAHARWDATDSVVLGFGDGSFAIGTVGFKTRFMDVDRAPQAIQNLQVGESLREGKRIAARIDETQVRTLELITEFEQAIRTDNNTDPILLIDRATGSTLGDTIVLLTEKRDTLRVVNIRRIENLMTGKVTLRPRTTTIPFKQRDNTTPIFLGVTALGDNAFIVWDDGCIDRYDLRSADAPGLAERVTPPIEGRATTATMLIGRETLLVGTESGQTLALFRIRSEDSAVSDGFRLVHAHTLGEHPSPVVSLNASTRSRLIVVGHEDGHLELSQVTSGVTILPPSQQASPLAVCFAPKEDGILAWTNDGIVRWPFSVRHPEASIRSLFLPVWYEGYDDPQHVWQSSGATDAHEPKLGLMPLVFGTIKATIFAMIFATPIALLAAIYSSEYLSPHWRGRIKPTLEMMASLPSVVLGFMGGLVIAPFVETRLPEAIGVCLVTPLALITGAYLWNLLPESMAVAARRKRLIGVVAALLAGAGIGWLSGNPIETFLFAGDIKRWLDGQIGGPFAGLFLLLLPLGLLASAVWGGQILTDILRSTTIHSVSAAARLNLLKWLAIVAIGLALSAVAAFVLAAFGVDPRPSLIDTYVQRNAMIVGFVMGFAVIPIIYTIADDALTAVPNHLRSASLGAGATPWQTTVRVVMPIAASGLFSALMIGLGRAVGETMIVLMAAGNTPVMDINPFNGFRTMSANIAVELPEAVRDSTHYRTLFLTALLLFVMTFVLNTVAEIVRARFRKRAQVL
;
A
#
# COMPACT_ATOMS: atom_id res chain seq x y z
N MET A 1 50.61 65.04 -10.49
CA MET A 1 51.56 64.97 -9.35
C MET A 1 50.69 64.79 -8.11
N THR A 2 50.72 63.72 -7.33
CA THR A 2 51.84 62.94 -6.77
C THR A 2 51.43 61.49 -6.50
N THR A 3 52.38 60.59 -6.74
CA THR A 3 52.35 59.14 -6.58
C THR A 3 52.46 58.68 -5.12
N SER A 4 51.68 57.66 -4.71
CA SER A 4 52.05 56.75 -3.61
C SER A 4 51.93 55.28 -4.04
N ARG A 5 53.01 54.84 -4.69
CA ARG A 5 53.59 53.49 -4.83
C ARG A 5 52.66 52.27 -4.75
N GLN A 6 52.42 51.73 -5.94
CA GLN A 6 51.97 50.38 -6.23
C GLN A 6 52.92 49.31 -5.66
N PHE A 7 52.28 48.27 -5.14
CA PHE A 7 52.72 46.88 -5.00
C PHE A 7 54.04 46.53 -5.72
N THR A 8 55.02 46.01 -4.97
CA THR A 8 56.34 45.57 -5.47
C THR A 8 56.20 44.50 -6.55
N GLY A 9 56.17 44.92 -7.81
CA GLY A 9 56.16 44.06 -8.98
C GLY A 9 57.52 43.40 -9.22
N ARG A 10 57.75 42.23 -8.61
CA ARG A 10 58.53 41.19 -9.28
C ARG A 10 57.53 40.25 -9.93
N VAL A 11 57.34 40.37 -11.25
CA VAL A 11 56.65 39.34 -12.03
C VAL A 11 57.55 38.12 -12.05
N ARG A 12 57.42 37.23 -11.04
CA ARG A 12 57.97 35.89 -11.15
C ARG A 12 57.25 35.21 -12.31
N ARG A 13 57.93 35.06 -13.45
CA ARG A 13 57.55 34.04 -14.46
C ARG A 13 57.69 32.68 -13.77
N LYS A 14 56.61 32.23 -13.11
CA LYS A 14 56.52 30.85 -12.63
C LYS A 14 56.38 29.98 -13.87
N THR A 15 57.48 29.47 -14.40
CA THR A 15 57.44 28.35 -15.33
C THR A 15 57.02 27.12 -14.53
N THR A 16 55.73 26.77 -14.58
CA THR A 16 55.23 25.50 -14.04
C THR A 16 56.07 24.36 -14.59
N GLY A 17 56.66 23.56 -13.71
CA GLY A 17 57.50 22.42 -14.10
C GLY A 17 56.71 21.40 -14.92
N LEU A 18 57.41 20.63 -15.76
CA LEU A 18 56.82 19.58 -16.59
C LEU A 18 56.12 18.51 -15.74
N SER A 19 56.68 18.16 -14.57
CA SER A 19 56.07 17.23 -13.61
C SER A 19 54.74 17.76 -13.06
N THR A 20 54.65 19.04 -12.70
CA THR A 20 53.40 19.66 -12.23
C THR A 20 52.33 19.65 -13.33
N ARG A 21 52.70 19.96 -14.58
CA ARG A 21 51.76 19.91 -15.72
C ARG A 21 51.30 18.49 -16.03
N PHE A 22 52.19 17.51 -15.89
CA PHE A 22 51.84 16.10 -16.07
C PHE A 22 50.87 15.64 -14.98
N VAL A 23 51.18 15.92 -13.71
CA VAL A 23 50.31 15.59 -12.56
C VAL A 23 48.94 16.28 -12.69
N ASP A 24 48.91 17.55 -13.09
CA ASP A 24 47.67 18.30 -13.30
C ASP A 24 46.81 17.68 -14.41
N ARG A 25 47.42 17.28 -15.54
CA ARG A 25 46.72 16.56 -16.61
C ARG A 25 46.21 15.19 -16.19
N VAL A 26 47.03 14.43 -15.45
CA VAL A 26 46.61 13.12 -14.94
C VAL A 26 45.47 13.27 -13.94
N ALA A 27 45.53 14.25 -13.05
CA ALA A 27 44.46 14.57 -12.11
C ALA A 27 43.17 14.98 -12.84
N GLN A 28 43.26 15.85 -13.84
CA GLN A 28 42.12 16.25 -14.66
C GLN A 28 41.50 15.04 -15.39
N LEU A 29 42.33 14.16 -15.96
CA LEU A 29 41.87 12.94 -16.62
C LEU A 29 41.16 12.01 -15.62
N LEU A 30 41.77 11.74 -14.46
CA LEU A 30 41.20 10.88 -13.42
C LEU A 30 39.87 11.43 -12.88
N ILE A 31 39.79 12.73 -12.61
CA ILE A 31 38.56 13.39 -12.13
C ILE A 31 37.47 13.32 -13.22
N THR A 32 37.83 13.54 -14.49
CA THR A 32 36.88 13.51 -15.60
C THR A 32 36.36 12.09 -15.84
N ILE A 33 37.25 11.08 -15.91
CA ILE A 33 36.89 9.67 -16.05
C ILE A 33 36.06 9.21 -14.85
N GLY A 34 36.46 9.55 -13.62
CA GLY A 34 35.71 9.19 -12.41
C GLY A 34 34.32 9.84 -12.36
N GLY A 35 34.22 11.12 -12.75
CA GLY A 35 32.95 11.84 -12.82
C GLY A 35 32.00 11.24 -13.87
N ILE A 36 32.48 11.05 -15.10
CA ILE A 36 31.71 10.40 -16.17
C ILE A 36 31.33 8.98 -15.77
N GLY A 37 32.26 8.21 -15.21
CA GLY A 37 32.03 6.85 -14.73
C GLY A 37 30.92 6.77 -13.68
N THR A 38 30.87 7.74 -12.76
CA THR A 38 29.80 7.83 -11.74
C THR A 38 28.45 8.11 -12.39
N ILE A 39 28.38 9.04 -13.35
CA ILE A 39 27.14 9.34 -14.09
C ILE A 39 26.66 8.11 -14.86
N VAL A 40 27.58 7.40 -15.53
CA VAL A 40 27.27 6.16 -16.26
C VAL A 40 26.77 5.09 -15.30
N ALA A 41 27.42 4.87 -14.15
CA ALA A 41 27.01 3.89 -13.16
C ALA A 41 25.60 4.18 -12.61
N VAL A 42 25.33 5.43 -12.21
CA VAL A 42 23.99 5.84 -11.72
C VAL A 42 22.93 5.70 -12.81
N SER A 43 23.26 6.06 -14.05
CA SER A 43 22.37 5.90 -15.20
C SER A 43 22.08 4.43 -15.51
N LEU A 44 23.10 3.56 -15.42
CA LEU A 44 22.94 2.12 -15.58
C LEU A 44 22.04 1.51 -14.51
N VAL A 45 22.14 1.96 -13.25
CA VAL A 45 21.20 1.56 -12.20
C VAL A 45 19.77 1.97 -12.55
N ALA A 46 19.56 3.20 -13.01
CA ALA A 46 18.24 3.66 -13.44
C ALA A 46 17.68 2.84 -14.61
N VAL A 47 18.51 2.55 -15.62
CA VAL A 47 18.15 1.70 -16.76
C VAL A 47 17.85 0.27 -16.30
N PHE A 48 18.65 -0.30 -15.39
CA PHE A 48 18.41 -1.61 -14.83
C PHE A 48 17.07 -1.68 -14.08
N LEU A 49 16.77 -0.71 -13.21
CA LEU A 49 15.49 -0.61 -12.52
C LEU A 49 14.32 -0.48 -13.52
N ALA A 50 14.49 0.28 -14.59
CA ALA A 50 13.48 0.40 -15.64
C ALA A 50 13.29 -0.91 -16.42
N LEU A 51 14.38 -1.63 -16.73
CA LEU A 51 14.31 -2.91 -17.45
C LEU A 51 13.64 -4.02 -16.63
N VAL A 52 13.87 -4.06 -15.32
CA VAL A 52 13.22 -5.05 -14.43
C VAL A 52 11.73 -4.76 -14.26
N THR A 53 11.33 -3.49 -14.34
CA THR A 53 9.94 -3.05 -14.11
C THR A 53 9.10 -3.00 -15.38
N LEU A 54 9.71 -2.80 -16.55
CA LEU A 54 9.02 -2.74 -17.84
C LEU A 54 8.04 -3.91 -18.08
N PRO A 55 8.36 -5.18 -17.71
CA PRO A 55 7.42 -6.29 -17.90
C PRO A 55 6.08 -6.15 -17.20
N LEU A 56 5.97 -5.33 -16.14
CA LEU A 56 4.69 -5.04 -15.48
C LEU A 56 3.69 -4.34 -16.41
N PHE A 57 4.19 -3.59 -17.39
CA PHE A 57 3.37 -2.76 -18.29
C PHE A 57 3.34 -3.30 -19.72
N LEU A 58 3.95 -4.45 -19.98
CA LEU A 58 3.87 -5.08 -21.29
C LEU A 58 2.48 -5.65 -21.50
N SER A 59 1.96 -5.47 -22.71
CA SER A 59 0.68 -6.03 -23.10
C SER A 59 0.71 -7.56 -23.00
N PRO A 60 -0.40 -8.17 -22.58
CA PRO A 60 -0.59 -9.62 -22.64
C PRO A 60 -0.38 -10.15 -24.06
N HIS A 61 0.02 -11.41 -24.17
CA HIS A 61 0.16 -12.08 -25.46
C HIS A 61 -0.73 -13.34 -25.46
N ALA A 62 -1.51 -13.50 -26.52
CA ALA A 62 -2.15 -14.76 -26.87
C ALA A 62 -1.62 -15.22 -28.22
N ASP A 63 -1.36 -16.51 -28.31
CA ASP A 63 -1.01 -17.17 -29.57
C ASP A 63 -2.29 -17.38 -30.41
N GLU A 64 -2.10 -17.76 -31.68
CA GLU A 64 -3.23 -18.06 -32.56
C GLU A 64 -4.08 -19.23 -32.02
N PRO A 65 -5.43 -19.14 -32.12
CA PRO A 65 -6.31 -20.23 -31.73
C PRO A 65 -6.01 -21.51 -32.47
N GLN A 66 -5.98 -22.61 -31.74
CA GLN A 66 -5.92 -23.95 -32.31
C GLN A 66 -7.31 -24.58 -32.19
N THR A 67 -7.92 -24.89 -33.33
CA THR A 67 -9.22 -25.58 -33.37
C THR A 67 -8.99 -27.07 -33.48
N VAL A 68 -9.57 -27.81 -32.53
CA VAL A 68 -9.58 -29.27 -32.50
C VAL A 68 -11.01 -29.71 -32.83
N ALA A 69 -11.18 -30.38 -33.97
CA ALA A 69 -12.47 -30.94 -34.34
C ALA A 69 -12.89 -31.96 -33.27
N ALA A 70 -13.91 -31.63 -32.49
CA ALA A 70 -14.48 -32.55 -31.53
C ALA A 70 -15.33 -33.60 -32.27
N ALA A 71 -15.17 -34.87 -31.94
CA ALA A 71 -15.98 -35.94 -32.54
C ALA A 71 -17.48 -35.66 -32.31
N GLY A 72 -18.22 -35.54 -33.42
CA GLY A 72 -19.59 -35.06 -33.47
C GLY A 72 -20.55 -35.84 -32.59
N ASP A 73 -21.20 -35.12 -31.67
CA ASP A 73 -22.45 -35.51 -31.03
C ASP A 73 -23.16 -34.23 -30.59
N ASP A 74 -24.45 -34.06 -30.93
CA ASP A 74 -25.22 -32.81 -30.78
C ASP A 74 -25.51 -32.41 -29.31
N SER A 75 -24.99 -33.15 -28.33
CA SER A 75 -25.23 -32.91 -26.90
C SER A 75 -24.39 -31.75 -26.38
N ARG A 76 -25.04 -30.73 -25.81
CA ARG A 76 -24.37 -29.55 -25.23
C ARG A 76 -23.53 -29.95 -23.99
N PRO A 77 -22.28 -29.47 -23.86
CA PRO A 77 -21.49 -29.68 -22.65
C PRO A 77 -22.13 -28.90 -21.48
N LEU A 78 -22.22 -29.54 -20.31
CA LEU A 78 -22.66 -28.87 -19.08
C LEU A 78 -21.56 -27.97 -18.52
N TRP A 79 -20.31 -28.43 -18.60
CA TRP A 79 -19.12 -27.71 -18.19
C TRP A 79 -17.91 -28.28 -18.91
N LEU A 80 -16.83 -27.50 -18.96
CA LEU A 80 -15.56 -27.85 -19.59
C LEU A 80 -14.43 -27.69 -18.57
N SER A 81 -13.46 -28.58 -18.61
CA SER A 81 -12.23 -28.50 -17.83
C SER A 81 -11.09 -29.15 -18.62
N VAL A 82 -9.84 -28.91 -18.21
CA VAL A 82 -8.66 -29.42 -18.90
C VAL A 82 -7.61 -29.85 -17.89
N ASP A 83 -6.80 -30.85 -18.25
CA ASP A 83 -5.66 -31.21 -17.43
C ASP A 83 -4.57 -30.13 -17.39
N GLU A 84 -3.68 -30.23 -16.39
CA GLU A 84 -2.60 -29.28 -16.12
C GLU A 84 -1.59 -29.09 -17.28
N TYR A 85 -1.62 -29.95 -18.29
CA TYR A 85 -0.72 -29.92 -19.45
C TYR A 85 -1.45 -29.77 -20.78
N GLN A 86 -2.76 -29.52 -20.76
CA GLN A 86 -3.57 -29.24 -21.95
C GLN A 86 -3.52 -30.37 -23.01
N LEU A 87 -3.50 -31.62 -22.57
CA LEU A 87 -3.55 -32.83 -23.39
C LEU A 87 -4.96 -33.44 -23.44
N LEU A 88 -5.70 -33.38 -22.32
CA LEU A 88 -7.03 -33.95 -22.16
C LEU A 88 -8.03 -32.87 -21.72
N ALA A 89 -9.10 -32.73 -22.49
CA ALA A 89 -10.29 -32.03 -22.04
C ALA A 89 -11.24 -33.01 -21.33
N LEU A 90 -11.92 -32.51 -20.31
CA LEU A 90 -12.94 -33.21 -19.55
C LEU A 90 -14.25 -32.43 -19.68
N THR A 91 -15.31 -33.11 -20.09
CA THR A 91 -16.64 -32.51 -20.18
C THR A 91 -17.68 -33.41 -19.52
N GLY A 92 -18.63 -32.79 -18.81
CA GLY A 92 -19.85 -33.45 -18.35
C GLY A 92 -20.99 -33.25 -19.35
N ARG A 93 -21.78 -34.29 -19.60
CA ARG A 93 -22.95 -34.24 -20.51
C ARG A 93 -24.27 -34.27 -19.75
N ASP A 94 -25.32 -33.77 -20.39
CA ASP A 94 -26.69 -33.75 -19.87
C ASP A 94 -27.27 -35.14 -19.56
N ASN A 95 -26.81 -36.17 -20.26
CA ASN A 95 -27.11 -37.57 -20.02
C ASN A 95 -26.43 -38.16 -18.76
N GLY A 96 -25.60 -37.38 -18.05
CA GLY A 96 -24.86 -37.82 -16.86
C GLY A 96 -23.55 -38.56 -17.13
N SER A 97 -23.06 -38.56 -18.38
CA SER A 97 -21.75 -39.11 -18.73
C SER A 97 -20.63 -38.09 -18.57
N PHE A 98 -19.45 -38.57 -18.17
CA PHE A 98 -18.20 -37.80 -18.14
C PHE A 98 -17.26 -38.33 -19.20
N GLN A 99 -16.82 -37.45 -20.10
CA GLN A 99 -15.97 -37.81 -21.22
C GLN A 99 -14.61 -37.14 -21.14
N ALA A 100 -13.56 -37.93 -21.37
CA ALA A 100 -12.20 -37.45 -21.57
C ALA A 100 -11.90 -37.43 -23.08
N ILE A 101 -11.54 -36.26 -23.60
CA ILE A 101 -11.29 -36.01 -25.02
C ILE A 101 -9.81 -35.66 -25.19
N ASP A 102 -9.16 -36.35 -26.13
CA ASP A 102 -7.79 -36.03 -26.54
C ASP A 102 -7.79 -34.71 -27.32
N LEU A 103 -7.06 -33.70 -26.83
CA LEU A 103 -6.94 -32.42 -27.50
C LEU A 103 -6.00 -32.47 -28.72
N THR A 104 -5.23 -33.54 -28.89
CA THR A 104 -4.37 -33.72 -30.06
C THR A 104 -5.14 -34.33 -31.23
N SER A 105 -5.99 -35.32 -30.96
CA SER A 105 -6.71 -36.08 -31.99
C SER A 105 -8.20 -35.72 -32.10
N GLY A 106 -8.77 -35.01 -31.11
CA GLY A 106 -10.21 -34.69 -31.03
C GLY A 106 -11.11 -35.88 -30.68
N GLN A 107 -10.53 -37.06 -30.41
CA GLN A 107 -11.28 -38.28 -30.12
C GLN A 107 -11.54 -38.47 -28.63
N THR A 108 -12.71 -39.01 -28.31
CA THR A 108 -13.04 -39.48 -26.95
C THR A 108 -12.20 -40.70 -26.59
N ILE A 109 -11.44 -40.60 -25.51
CA ILE A 109 -10.57 -41.68 -25.01
C ILE A 109 -11.30 -42.59 -24.05
N ASP A 110 -12.07 -41.99 -23.14
CA ASP A 110 -12.84 -42.70 -22.14
C ASP A 110 -14.14 -41.96 -21.85
N GLU A 111 -15.18 -42.72 -21.55
CA GLU A 111 -16.48 -42.23 -21.15
C GLU A 111 -16.98 -43.08 -19.98
N GLN A 112 -17.33 -42.42 -18.89
CA GLN A 112 -17.80 -43.07 -17.66
C GLN A 112 -19.16 -42.50 -17.28
N VAL A 113 -20.11 -43.39 -16.95
CA VAL A 113 -21.47 -43.04 -16.49
C VAL A 113 -21.64 -43.59 -15.07
N PRO A 114 -21.38 -42.81 -14.02
CA PRO A 114 -21.41 -43.30 -12.64
C PRO A 114 -22.81 -43.74 -12.17
N PHE A 115 -23.86 -43.11 -12.70
CA PHE A 115 -25.25 -43.35 -12.31
C PHE A 115 -26.15 -43.57 -13.54
N PRO A 116 -26.06 -44.72 -14.23
CA PRO A 116 -26.82 -44.96 -15.47
C PRO A 116 -28.34 -45.00 -15.26
N ASP A 117 -28.79 -45.35 -14.06
CA ASP A 117 -30.22 -45.49 -13.72
C ASP A 117 -30.87 -44.17 -13.24
N LYS A 118 -30.12 -43.07 -13.15
CA LYS A 118 -30.61 -41.78 -12.64
C LYS A 118 -30.44 -40.68 -13.67
N ARG A 119 -31.50 -39.90 -13.89
CA ARG A 119 -31.44 -38.71 -14.75
C ARG A 119 -30.78 -37.55 -14.00
N LEU A 120 -29.66 -37.04 -14.52
CA LEU A 120 -29.00 -35.82 -14.03
C LEU A 120 -29.87 -34.59 -14.32
N THR A 121 -30.08 -33.73 -13.31
CA THR A 121 -30.90 -32.51 -13.45
C THR A 121 -30.19 -31.25 -12.98
N ALA A 122 -29.24 -31.37 -12.04
CA ALA A 122 -28.43 -30.25 -11.57
C ALA A 122 -26.99 -30.69 -11.29
N HIS A 123 -26.05 -29.77 -11.35
CA HIS A 123 -24.66 -30.04 -11.03
C HIS A 123 -23.97 -28.79 -10.48
N ALA A 124 -22.92 -29.00 -9.68
CA ALA A 124 -21.93 -27.99 -9.36
C ALA A 124 -20.55 -28.64 -9.30
N ARG A 125 -19.54 -27.91 -9.77
CA ARG A 125 -18.15 -28.35 -9.75
C ARG A 125 -17.27 -27.31 -9.09
N TRP A 126 -16.26 -27.79 -8.40
CA TRP A 126 -15.17 -26.97 -7.89
C TRP A 126 -13.84 -27.43 -8.47
N ASP A 127 -13.36 -26.69 -9.47
CA ASP A 127 -12.15 -27.04 -10.24
C ASP A 127 -10.87 -27.08 -9.40
N ALA A 128 -10.77 -26.33 -8.31
CA ALA A 128 -9.57 -26.35 -7.46
C ALA A 128 -9.39 -27.68 -6.69
N THR A 129 -10.46 -28.47 -6.52
CA THR A 129 -10.44 -29.73 -5.76
C THR A 129 -10.91 -30.93 -6.57
N ASP A 130 -11.22 -30.74 -7.85
CA ASP A 130 -11.92 -31.69 -8.72
C ASP A 130 -13.23 -32.24 -8.12
N SER A 131 -13.79 -31.57 -7.11
CA SER A 131 -14.98 -32.02 -6.43
C SER A 131 -16.23 -31.67 -7.24
N VAL A 132 -17.13 -32.63 -7.39
CA VAL A 132 -18.38 -32.49 -8.12
C VAL A 132 -19.54 -32.92 -7.23
N VAL A 133 -20.63 -32.17 -7.30
CA VAL A 133 -21.92 -32.56 -6.71
C VAL A 133 -22.95 -32.65 -7.83
N LEU A 134 -23.66 -33.78 -7.87
CA LEU A 134 -24.68 -34.09 -8.86
C LEU A 134 -26.04 -34.15 -8.19
N GLY A 135 -27.04 -33.48 -8.76
CA GLY A 135 -28.44 -33.57 -8.37
C GLY A 135 -29.26 -34.32 -9.42
N PHE A 136 -30.16 -35.18 -8.96
CA PHE A 136 -30.93 -36.07 -9.83
C PHE A 136 -32.43 -35.75 -9.83
N GLY A 137 -33.12 -36.23 -10.86
CA GLY A 137 -34.56 -36.08 -11.04
C GLY A 137 -35.43 -36.81 -10.01
N ASP A 138 -34.84 -37.68 -9.18
CA ASP A 138 -35.53 -38.36 -8.09
C ASP A 138 -35.36 -37.67 -6.72
N GLY A 139 -34.83 -36.44 -6.71
CA GLY A 139 -34.59 -35.64 -5.50
C GLY A 139 -33.35 -36.04 -4.70
N SER A 140 -32.58 -37.03 -5.17
CA SER A 140 -31.30 -37.41 -4.55
C SER A 140 -30.12 -36.61 -5.11
N PHE A 141 -29.01 -36.57 -4.37
CA PHE A 141 -27.75 -36.01 -4.85
C PHE A 141 -26.58 -36.95 -4.54
N ALA A 142 -25.49 -36.83 -5.27
CA ALA A 142 -24.24 -37.56 -5.03
C ALA A 142 -23.06 -36.60 -5.01
N ILE A 143 -22.11 -36.90 -4.13
CA ILE A 143 -20.85 -36.15 -4.00
C ILE A 143 -19.74 -37.03 -4.52
N GLY A 144 -18.81 -36.45 -5.27
CA GLY A 144 -17.65 -37.18 -5.75
C GLY A 144 -16.54 -36.27 -6.22
N THR A 145 -15.58 -36.91 -6.89
CA THR A 145 -14.44 -36.29 -7.54
C THR A 145 -14.40 -36.75 -8.98
N VAL A 146 -14.30 -35.79 -9.92
CA VAL A 146 -14.12 -36.05 -11.34
C VAL A 146 -12.94 -35.25 -11.84
N GLY A 147 -11.90 -35.93 -12.30
CA GLY A 147 -10.66 -35.30 -12.72
C GLY A 147 -9.71 -36.28 -13.38
N PHE A 148 -8.43 -35.91 -13.45
CA PHE A 148 -7.39 -36.75 -14.04
C PHE A 148 -6.43 -37.27 -12.98
N LYS A 149 -6.27 -38.59 -12.92
CA LYS A 149 -5.25 -39.22 -12.09
C LYS A 149 -3.94 -39.26 -12.84
N THR A 150 -2.99 -38.45 -12.38
CA THR A 150 -1.64 -38.39 -12.92
C THR A 150 -0.73 -39.41 -12.24
N ARG A 151 -0.02 -40.24 -13.01
CA ARG A 151 1.07 -41.11 -12.50
C ARG A 151 2.35 -40.89 -13.28
N PHE A 152 3.48 -40.90 -12.59
CA PHE A 152 4.82 -40.79 -13.16
C PHE A 152 5.52 -42.14 -13.14
N MET A 153 6.25 -42.46 -14.20
CA MET A 153 6.99 -43.70 -14.38
C MET A 153 8.31 -43.43 -15.10
N ASP A 154 9.37 -44.14 -14.72
CA ASP A 154 10.65 -44.08 -15.44
C ASP A 154 10.50 -44.65 -16.86
N VAL A 155 11.11 -44.00 -17.85
CA VAL A 155 11.05 -44.39 -19.28
C VAL A 155 11.48 -45.85 -19.46
N ASP A 156 12.51 -46.30 -18.76
CA ASP A 156 13.02 -47.68 -18.86
C ASP A 156 11.99 -48.75 -18.47
N ARG A 157 11.00 -48.38 -17.66
CA ARG A 157 9.90 -49.25 -17.23
C ARG A 157 8.67 -49.13 -18.11
N ALA A 158 8.63 -48.17 -19.02
CA ALA A 158 7.52 -47.96 -19.94
C ALA A 158 7.51 -49.02 -21.07
N PRO A 159 6.35 -49.35 -21.65
CA PRO A 159 6.26 -50.15 -22.87
C PRO A 159 7.10 -49.57 -24.02
N GLN A 160 7.66 -50.41 -24.90
CA GLN A 160 8.52 -49.98 -26.02
C GLN A 160 7.90 -48.88 -26.91
N ALA A 161 6.57 -48.91 -27.12
CA ALA A 161 5.87 -47.89 -27.91
C ALA A 161 5.97 -46.49 -27.30
N ILE A 162 6.03 -46.40 -25.97
CA ILE A 162 6.13 -45.14 -25.21
C ILE A 162 7.59 -44.72 -25.06
N GLN A 163 8.52 -45.68 -24.95
CA GLN A 163 9.97 -45.41 -24.93
C GLN A 163 10.47 -44.71 -26.19
N ASN A 164 9.81 -44.96 -27.33
CA ASN A 164 10.16 -44.38 -28.63
C ASN A 164 9.60 -42.97 -28.85
N LEU A 165 8.75 -42.45 -27.96
CA LEU A 165 8.21 -41.08 -28.08
C LEU A 165 9.33 -40.06 -27.93
N GLN A 166 9.28 -38.97 -28.69
CA GLN A 166 10.12 -37.81 -28.43
C GLN A 166 9.63 -37.04 -27.21
N VAL A 167 10.51 -36.25 -26.60
CA VAL A 167 10.14 -35.39 -25.47
C VAL A 167 9.05 -34.41 -25.91
N GLY A 168 7.92 -34.39 -25.19
CA GLY A 168 6.74 -33.59 -25.52
C GLY A 168 5.68 -34.33 -26.35
N GLU A 169 5.98 -35.52 -26.91
CA GLU A 169 4.98 -36.32 -27.61
C GLU A 169 4.11 -37.13 -26.65
N SER A 170 2.86 -37.36 -27.06
CA SER A 170 1.89 -38.18 -26.35
C SER A 170 1.35 -39.30 -27.23
N LEU A 171 1.10 -40.45 -26.62
CA LEU A 171 0.50 -41.62 -27.24
C LEU A 171 -0.71 -42.08 -26.41
N ARG A 172 -1.78 -42.45 -27.12
CA ARG A 172 -2.93 -43.11 -26.50
C ARG A 172 -2.59 -44.56 -26.17
N GLU A 173 -2.80 -44.96 -24.92
CA GLU A 173 -2.68 -46.34 -24.44
C GLU A 173 -4.02 -46.77 -23.82
N GLY A 174 -4.91 -47.34 -24.65
CA GLY A 174 -6.26 -47.74 -24.23
C GLY A 174 -7.12 -46.54 -23.78
N LYS A 175 -7.43 -46.51 -22.48
CA LYS A 175 -8.20 -45.44 -21.79
C LYS A 175 -7.33 -44.35 -21.15
N ARG A 176 -6.01 -44.38 -21.40
CA ARG A 176 -5.03 -43.44 -20.81
C ARG A 176 -4.24 -42.74 -21.90
N ILE A 177 -3.73 -41.54 -21.60
CA ILE A 177 -2.68 -40.90 -22.40
C ILE A 177 -1.36 -41.06 -21.68
N ALA A 178 -0.34 -41.55 -22.37
CA ALA A 178 1.05 -41.50 -21.94
C ALA A 178 1.76 -40.36 -22.68
N ALA A 179 2.43 -39.47 -21.96
CA ALA A 179 3.20 -38.36 -22.53
C ALA A 179 4.64 -38.40 -22.00
N ARG A 180 5.62 -38.23 -22.89
CA ARG A 180 7.03 -38.17 -22.50
C ARG A 180 7.38 -36.77 -22.01
N ILE A 181 7.82 -36.66 -20.76
CA ILE A 181 8.08 -35.36 -20.11
C ILE A 181 9.50 -34.90 -20.37
N ASP A 182 10.46 -35.81 -20.18
CA ASP A 182 11.89 -35.61 -20.38
C ASP A 182 12.56 -36.92 -20.79
N GLU A 183 13.89 -36.97 -20.76
CA GLU A 183 14.65 -38.16 -21.15
C GLU A 183 14.40 -39.35 -20.22
N THR A 184 14.00 -39.11 -18.98
CA THR A 184 13.92 -40.08 -17.88
C THR A 184 12.50 -40.46 -17.46
N GLN A 185 11.51 -39.58 -17.65
CA GLN A 185 10.15 -39.76 -17.13
C GLN A 185 9.04 -39.72 -18.18
N VAL A 186 8.07 -40.61 -17.97
CA VAL A 186 6.77 -40.65 -18.66
C VAL A 186 5.67 -40.32 -17.66
N ARG A 187 4.72 -39.48 -18.07
CA ARG A 187 3.47 -39.24 -17.36
C ARG A 187 2.35 -40.02 -18.00
N THR A 188 1.48 -40.61 -17.19
CA THR A 188 0.20 -41.17 -17.64
C THR A 188 -0.96 -40.43 -17.00
N LEU A 189 -2.00 -40.16 -17.80
CA LEU A 189 -3.23 -39.48 -17.41
C LEU A 189 -4.41 -40.44 -17.64
N GLU A 190 -5.26 -40.59 -16.63
CA GLU A 190 -6.45 -41.44 -16.65
C GLU A 190 -7.64 -40.68 -16.06
N LEU A 191 -8.81 -40.80 -16.70
CA LEU A 191 -10.06 -40.25 -16.17
C LEU A 191 -10.46 -41.01 -14.90
N ILE A 192 -10.71 -40.27 -13.82
CA ILE A 192 -11.27 -40.83 -12.58
C ILE A 192 -12.64 -40.21 -12.29
N THR A 193 -13.61 -41.07 -12.01
CA THR A 193 -14.90 -40.68 -11.42
C THR A 193 -15.10 -41.48 -10.14
N GLU A 194 -14.91 -40.85 -8.98
CA GLU A 194 -15.12 -41.48 -7.67
C GLU A 194 -16.31 -40.79 -7.01
N PHE A 195 -17.45 -41.47 -6.93
CA PHE A 195 -18.66 -40.94 -6.30
C PHE A 195 -19.06 -41.77 -5.08
N GLU A 196 -19.52 -41.06 -4.04
CA GLU A 196 -20.22 -41.66 -2.92
C GLU A 196 -21.62 -42.16 -3.35
N GLN A 197 -22.25 -42.97 -2.51
CA GLN A 197 -23.63 -43.41 -2.76
C GLN A 197 -24.58 -42.22 -2.77
N ALA A 198 -25.53 -42.21 -3.71
CA ALA A 198 -26.53 -41.15 -3.81
C ALA A 198 -27.34 -41.04 -2.50
N ILE A 199 -27.32 -39.85 -1.91
CA ILE A 199 -27.98 -39.53 -0.66
C ILE A 199 -29.35 -38.94 -0.97
N ARG A 200 -30.39 -39.45 -0.29
CA ARG A 200 -31.71 -38.82 -0.27
C ARG A 200 -31.85 -38.00 1.01
N THR A 201 -32.25 -36.74 0.86
CA THR A 201 -32.43 -35.82 1.97
C THR A 201 -33.72 -36.02 2.73
N ASP A 202 -34.81 -36.42 2.05
CA ASP A 202 -36.15 -36.63 2.60
C ASP A 202 -36.98 -37.59 1.71
N ASN A 203 -38.25 -37.85 2.06
CA ASN A 203 -39.24 -38.53 1.20
C ASN A 203 -39.68 -37.70 -0.03
N ASN A 204 -39.07 -36.54 -0.28
CA ASN A 204 -39.40 -35.74 -1.46
C ASN A 204 -38.75 -36.33 -2.71
N THR A 205 -39.52 -36.40 -3.79
CA THR A 205 -39.13 -36.95 -5.10
C THR A 205 -39.03 -35.87 -6.18
N ASP A 206 -39.18 -34.59 -5.80
CA ASP A 206 -39.08 -33.49 -6.74
C ASP A 206 -37.68 -33.37 -7.36
N PRO A 207 -37.55 -33.14 -8.67
CA PRO A 207 -36.28 -32.95 -9.35
C PRO A 207 -35.47 -31.78 -8.76
N ILE A 208 -34.16 -31.97 -8.62
CA ILE A 208 -33.24 -30.90 -8.20
C ILE A 208 -32.95 -30.00 -9.40
N LEU A 209 -33.20 -28.70 -9.26
CA LEU A 209 -33.00 -27.68 -10.30
C LEU A 209 -31.60 -27.06 -10.22
N LEU A 210 -31.19 -26.65 -9.02
CA LEU A 210 -29.85 -26.08 -8.76
C LEU A 210 -29.28 -26.71 -7.49
N ILE A 211 -27.97 -26.92 -7.46
CA ILE A 211 -27.27 -27.49 -6.32
C ILE A 211 -25.87 -26.88 -6.25
N ASP A 212 -25.36 -26.66 -5.04
CA ASP A 212 -23.97 -26.25 -4.83
C ASP A 212 -23.47 -26.66 -3.43
N ARG A 213 -22.15 -26.69 -3.23
CA ARG A 213 -21.50 -27.22 -2.01
C ARG A 213 -20.36 -26.35 -1.52
N ALA A 214 -20.23 -26.29 -0.19
CA ALA A 214 -19.07 -25.77 0.51
C ALA A 214 -18.52 -26.80 1.50
N THR A 215 -17.19 -26.93 1.59
CA THR A 215 -16.50 -27.87 2.50
C THR A 215 -15.85 -27.19 3.71
N GLY A 216 -15.83 -25.85 3.75
CA GLY A 216 -15.16 -25.05 4.79
C GLY A 216 -16.03 -24.66 5.99
N SER A 217 -17.25 -25.17 6.10
CA SER A 217 -18.20 -24.74 7.14
C SER A 217 -17.92 -25.37 8.51
N THR A 218 -18.14 -24.59 9.56
CA THR A 218 -18.09 -25.05 10.96
C THR A 218 -19.13 -26.14 11.25
N LEU A 219 -20.15 -26.26 10.41
CA LEU A 219 -21.24 -27.23 10.52
C LEU A 219 -20.97 -28.55 9.77
N GLY A 220 -19.83 -28.66 9.08
CA GLY A 220 -19.49 -29.75 8.16
C GLY A 220 -19.72 -29.35 6.70
N ASP A 221 -19.75 -30.33 5.79
CA ASP A 221 -20.03 -30.03 4.38
C ASP A 221 -21.46 -29.48 4.24
N THR A 222 -21.58 -28.27 3.70
CA THR A 222 -22.86 -27.59 3.52
C THR A 222 -23.25 -27.69 2.05
N ILE A 223 -24.40 -28.29 1.77
CA ILE A 223 -24.96 -28.42 0.43
C ILE A 223 -26.26 -27.65 0.38
N VAL A 224 -26.41 -26.79 -0.60
CA VAL A 224 -27.64 -26.04 -0.82
C VAL A 224 -28.25 -26.53 -2.11
N LEU A 225 -29.55 -26.82 -2.09
CA LEU A 225 -30.28 -27.29 -3.27
C LEU A 225 -31.65 -26.66 -3.38
N LEU A 226 -32.05 -26.38 -4.61
CA LEU A 226 -33.35 -25.85 -5.00
C LEU A 226 -34.06 -26.87 -5.88
N THR A 227 -35.31 -27.20 -5.58
CA THR A 227 -36.11 -28.16 -6.36
C THR A 227 -36.95 -27.46 -7.43
N GLU A 228 -37.44 -28.22 -8.41
CA GLU A 228 -38.26 -27.70 -9.52
C GLU A 228 -39.57 -27.03 -9.07
N LYS A 229 -40.14 -27.45 -7.92
CA LYS A 229 -41.31 -26.80 -7.32
C LYS A 229 -41.05 -25.37 -6.84
N ARG A 230 -39.78 -25.00 -6.63
CA ARG A 230 -39.36 -23.66 -6.18
C ARG A 230 -40.16 -23.17 -4.96
N ASP A 231 -40.38 -24.06 -3.99
CA ASP A 231 -41.17 -23.80 -2.78
C ASP A 231 -40.30 -23.56 -1.53
N THR A 232 -39.16 -24.24 -1.47
CA THR A 232 -38.23 -24.24 -0.35
C THR A 232 -36.80 -24.32 -0.84
N LEU A 233 -35.92 -23.52 -0.23
CA LEU A 233 -34.46 -23.69 -0.39
C LEU A 233 -33.99 -24.65 0.69
N ARG A 234 -33.31 -25.72 0.29
CA ARG A 234 -32.91 -26.80 1.21
C ARG A 234 -31.43 -26.72 1.49
N VAL A 235 -31.08 -26.73 2.77
CA VAL A 235 -29.69 -26.67 3.25
C VAL A 235 -29.40 -27.98 3.98
N VAL A 236 -28.41 -28.71 3.51
CA VAL A 236 -28.06 -30.04 3.95
C VAL A 236 -26.64 -30.00 4.51
N ASN A 237 -26.54 -30.16 5.83
CA ASN A 237 -25.26 -30.16 6.52
C ASN A 237 -24.85 -31.61 6.78
N ILE A 238 -23.76 -32.06 6.18
CA ILE A 238 -23.27 -33.42 6.30
C ILE A 238 -22.16 -33.45 7.34
N ARG A 239 -22.42 -34.12 8.46
CA ARG A 239 -21.37 -34.45 9.43
C ARG A 239 -20.77 -35.81 9.12
N ARG A 240 -19.46 -35.83 8.92
CA ARG A 240 -18.65 -37.04 8.79
C ARG A 240 -18.34 -37.58 10.19
N ILE A 241 -18.87 -38.75 10.53
CA ILE A 241 -18.57 -39.45 11.79
C ILE A 241 -17.75 -40.69 11.47
N GLU A 242 -16.47 -40.64 11.80
CA GLU A 242 -15.58 -41.80 11.69
C GLU A 242 -15.59 -42.62 12.97
N ASN A 243 -15.89 -43.91 12.86
CA ASN A 243 -15.81 -44.81 13.99
C ASN A 243 -14.35 -45.21 14.23
N LEU A 244 -13.73 -44.66 15.27
CA LEU A 244 -12.31 -44.86 15.62
C LEU A 244 -11.90 -46.33 15.84
N MET A 245 -12.85 -47.23 16.11
CA MET A 245 -12.57 -48.66 16.32
C MET A 245 -12.69 -49.50 15.03
N THR A 246 -13.46 -49.03 14.05
CA THR A 246 -13.74 -49.80 12.81
C THR A 246 -13.26 -49.10 11.53
N GLY A 247 -12.81 -47.85 11.61
CA GLY A 247 -12.48 -47.01 10.46
C GLY A 247 -13.68 -46.67 9.56
N LYS A 248 -14.90 -47.12 9.90
CA LYS A 248 -16.09 -46.93 9.08
C LYS A 248 -16.60 -45.51 9.25
N VAL A 249 -16.63 -44.77 8.15
CA VAL A 249 -17.21 -43.43 8.07
C VAL A 249 -18.72 -43.55 7.87
N THR A 250 -19.49 -42.86 8.70
CA THR A 250 -20.94 -42.69 8.53
C THR A 250 -21.26 -41.22 8.34
N LEU A 251 -21.99 -40.91 7.27
CA LEU A 251 -22.46 -39.56 6.97
C LEU A 251 -23.83 -39.39 7.61
N ARG A 252 -24.00 -38.34 8.42
CA ARG A 252 -25.31 -37.95 8.95
C ARG A 252 -25.72 -36.62 8.33
N PRO A 253 -26.58 -36.62 7.30
CA PRO A 253 -27.14 -35.40 6.75
C PRO A 253 -28.16 -34.80 7.73
N ARG A 254 -28.09 -33.49 7.94
CA ARG A 254 -29.12 -32.70 8.62
C ARG A 254 -29.70 -31.73 7.60
N THR A 255 -30.96 -31.94 7.23
CA THR A 255 -31.68 -31.07 6.29
C THR A 255 -32.43 -29.99 7.05
N THR A 256 -32.31 -28.74 6.59
CA THR A 256 -33.09 -27.59 7.05
C THR A 256 -33.71 -26.93 5.83
N THR A 257 -34.96 -26.48 5.92
CA THR A 257 -35.67 -25.83 4.82
C THR A 257 -35.90 -24.37 5.13
N ILE A 258 -35.62 -23.52 4.15
CA ILE A 258 -35.89 -22.08 4.19
C ILE A 258 -37.11 -21.82 3.30
N PRO A 259 -38.15 -21.13 3.80
CA PRO A 259 -39.27 -20.73 2.97
C PRO A 259 -38.78 -19.90 1.78
N PHE A 260 -39.14 -20.33 0.56
CA PHE A 260 -38.69 -19.70 -0.66
C PHE A 260 -39.87 -19.00 -1.32
N LYS A 261 -39.83 -17.67 -1.40
CA LYS A 261 -40.88 -16.90 -2.08
C LYS A 261 -40.54 -16.81 -3.56
N GLN A 262 -41.22 -17.63 -4.36
CA GLN A 262 -41.11 -17.58 -5.81
C GLN A 262 -41.46 -16.17 -6.33
N ARG A 263 -40.63 -15.68 -7.26
CA ARG A 263 -40.85 -14.42 -7.96
C ARG A 263 -41.68 -14.68 -9.21
N ASP A 264 -42.61 -13.77 -9.50
CA ASP A 264 -43.50 -13.91 -10.64
C ASP A 264 -42.71 -13.70 -11.94
N ASN A 265 -42.81 -14.66 -12.87
CA ASN A 265 -42.26 -14.56 -14.22
C ASN A 265 -40.72 -14.48 -14.35
N THR A 266 -39.98 -15.01 -13.37
CA THR A 266 -38.51 -15.08 -13.39
C THR A 266 -38.00 -16.50 -13.13
N THR A 267 -36.77 -16.78 -13.57
CA THR A 267 -36.11 -18.08 -13.39
C THR A 267 -34.78 -17.93 -12.67
N PRO A 268 -34.48 -18.79 -11.67
CA PRO A 268 -33.16 -18.80 -11.05
C PRO A 268 -32.15 -19.39 -12.05
N ILE A 269 -31.08 -18.66 -12.32
CA ILE A 269 -30.04 -19.06 -13.29
C ILE A 269 -28.81 -19.66 -12.60
N PHE A 270 -28.57 -19.32 -11.33
CA PHE A 270 -27.38 -19.75 -10.60
C PHE A 270 -27.64 -19.83 -9.09
N LEU A 271 -27.02 -20.82 -8.45
CA LEU A 271 -26.95 -21.00 -7.01
C LEU A 271 -25.48 -21.12 -6.61
N GLY A 272 -25.00 -20.20 -5.77
CA GLY A 272 -23.62 -20.17 -5.29
C GLY A 272 -23.56 -20.16 -3.77
N VAL A 273 -22.67 -20.93 -3.17
CA VAL A 273 -22.41 -20.97 -1.72
C VAL A 273 -21.01 -20.44 -1.43
N THR A 274 -20.83 -19.63 -0.40
CA THR A 274 -19.49 -19.13 -0.02
C THR A 274 -18.56 -20.27 0.39
N ALA A 275 -17.23 -20.07 0.35
CA ALA A 275 -16.27 -21.13 0.69
C ALA A 275 -16.44 -21.63 2.14
N LEU A 276 -16.83 -20.74 3.05
CA LEU A 276 -17.13 -21.06 4.45
C LEU A 276 -18.52 -21.66 4.66
N GLY A 277 -19.37 -21.76 3.62
CA GLY A 277 -20.74 -22.27 3.73
C GLY A 277 -21.65 -21.44 4.65
N ASP A 278 -21.25 -20.20 4.96
CA ASP A 278 -21.97 -19.29 5.83
C ASP A 278 -23.07 -18.53 5.09
N ASN A 279 -23.00 -18.47 3.75
CA ASN A 279 -23.90 -17.70 2.91
C ASN A 279 -24.19 -18.42 1.59
N ALA A 280 -25.39 -18.22 1.05
CA ALA A 280 -25.76 -18.67 -0.28
C ALA A 280 -26.41 -17.56 -1.10
N PHE A 281 -26.21 -17.59 -2.40
CA PHE A 281 -26.69 -16.62 -3.38
C PHE A 281 -27.54 -17.31 -4.43
N ILE A 282 -28.70 -16.74 -4.74
CA ILE A 282 -29.50 -17.13 -5.89
C ILE A 282 -29.58 -15.94 -6.83
N VAL A 283 -29.11 -16.13 -8.06
CA VAL A 283 -29.20 -15.13 -9.12
C VAL A 283 -30.40 -15.44 -9.99
N TRP A 284 -31.22 -14.43 -10.21
CA TRP A 284 -32.42 -14.48 -11.05
C TRP A 284 -32.14 -13.86 -12.42
N ASP A 285 -32.86 -14.29 -13.45
CA ASP A 285 -32.74 -13.76 -14.82
C ASP A 285 -33.12 -12.28 -14.94
N ASP A 286 -33.95 -11.75 -14.04
CA ASP A 286 -34.25 -10.31 -13.92
C ASP A 286 -33.11 -9.50 -13.27
N GLY A 287 -31.99 -10.14 -12.95
CA GLY A 287 -30.84 -9.54 -12.27
C GLY A 287 -30.95 -9.45 -10.76
N CYS A 288 -32.10 -9.82 -10.17
CA CYS A 288 -32.22 -9.83 -8.73
C CYS A 288 -31.29 -10.89 -8.13
N ILE A 289 -30.71 -10.60 -6.97
CA ILE A 289 -29.86 -11.52 -6.22
C ILE A 289 -30.46 -11.65 -4.82
N ASP A 290 -30.82 -12.88 -4.46
CA ASP A 290 -31.28 -13.23 -3.11
C ASP A 290 -30.13 -13.86 -2.35
N ARG A 291 -29.76 -13.24 -1.21
CA ARG A 291 -28.70 -13.76 -0.34
C ARG A 291 -29.29 -14.33 0.94
N TYR A 292 -28.85 -15.52 1.30
CA TYR A 292 -29.30 -16.27 2.47
C TYR A 292 -28.17 -16.44 3.48
N ASP A 293 -28.46 -16.16 4.75
CA ASP A 293 -27.57 -16.40 5.88
C ASP A 293 -27.73 -17.84 6.36
N LEU A 294 -26.64 -18.61 6.31
CA LEU A 294 -26.56 -20.03 6.65
C LEU A 294 -25.71 -20.30 7.90
N ARG A 295 -25.23 -19.26 8.61
CA ARG A 295 -24.37 -19.41 9.80
C ARG A 295 -25.04 -20.20 10.92
N SER A 296 -26.36 -20.09 11.04
CA SER A 296 -27.16 -20.86 11.99
C SER A 296 -27.88 -22.01 11.30
N ALA A 297 -27.58 -23.24 11.70
CA ALA A 297 -28.29 -24.43 11.22
C ALA A 297 -29.77 -24.48 11.65
N ASP A 298 -30.14 -23.76 12.72
CA ASP A 298 -31.49 -23.84 13.31
C ASP A 298 -32.43 -22.75 12.77
N ALA A 299 -31.88 -21.66 12.24
CA ALA A 299 -32.64 -20.53 11.73
C ALA A 299 -31.97 -19.87 10.50
N PRO A 300 -31.68 -20.63 9.42
CA PRO A 300 -31.21 -20.02 8.19
C PRO A 300 -32.35 -19.22 7.53
N GLY A 301 -32.02 -18.11 6.88
CA GLY A 301 -33.03 -17.17 6.38
C GLY A 301 -32.51 -16.24 5.30
N LEU A 302 -33.42 -15.50 4.66
CA LEU A 302 -33.06 -14.45 3.70
C LEU A 302 -32.37 -13.30 4.45
N ALA A 303 -31.13 -13.02 4.11
CA ALA A 303 -30.35 -11.93 4.68
C ALA A 303 -30.71 -10.60 4.00
N GLU A 304 -30.68 -10.58 2.67
CA GLU A 304 -31.01 -9.40 1.88
C GLU A 304 -31.43 -9.77 0.46
N ARG A 305 -32.02 -8.79 -0.23
CA ARG A 305 -32.37 -8.86 -1.64
C ARG A 305 -31.79 -7.63 -2.33
N VAL A 306 -30.94 -7.84 -3.33
CA VAL A 306 -30.24 -6.78 -4.04
C VAL A 306 -30.54 -6.89 -5.53
N THR A 307 -30.87 -5.76 -6.15
CA THR A 307 -30.96 -5.67 -7.61
C THR A 307 -29.81 -4.78 -8.06
N PRO A 308 -28.71 -5.35 -8.60
CA PRO A 308 -27.62 -4.58 -9.15
C PRO A 308 -28.10 -3.75 -10.34
N PRO A 309 -27.38 -2.69 -10.71
CA PRO A 309 -27.69 -1.90 -11.89
C PRO A 309 -27.30 -2.66 -13.16
N ILE A 310 -28.03 -3.73 -13.49
CA ILE A 310 -27.86 -4.45 -14.76
C ILE A 310 -28.68 -3.78 -15.87
N GLU A 311 -28.10 -3.73 -17.06
CA GLU A 311 -28.85 -3.45 -18.29
C GLU A 311 -29.27 -4.79 -18.93
N GLY A 312 -30.58 -4.99 -19.11
CA GLY A 312 -31.13 -6.24 -19.67
C GLY A 312 -31.33 -7.34 -18.62
N ARG A 313 -31.18 -8.61 -19.04
CA ARG A 313 -31.31 -9.80 -18.17
C ARG A 313 -29.94 -10.35 -17.75
N ALA A 314 -29.90 -11.03 -16.60
CA ALA A 314 -28.75 -11.84 -16.22
C ALA A 314 -28.77 -13.16 -17.00
N THR A 315 -27.65 -13.50 -17.63
CA THR A 315 -27.54 -14.67 -18.52
C THR A 315 -26.78 -15.83 -17.87
N THR A 316 -25.71 -15.51 -17.14
CA THR A 316 -24.85 -16.49 -16.47
C THR A 316 -24.24 -15.91 -15.20
N ALA A 317 -23.79 -16.77 -14.29
CA ALA A 317 -23.07 -16.34 -13.10
C ALA A 317 -22.09 -17.42 -12.63
N THR A 318 -21.06 -17.00 -11.91
CA THR A 318 -20.08 -17.90 -11.29
C THR A 318 -19.47 -17.25 -10.06
N MET A 319 -18.76 -18.03 -9.25
CA MET A 319 -18.02 -17.52 -8.09
C MET A 319 -16.54 -17.36 -8.44
N LEU A 320 -15.92 -16.25 -8.00
CA LEU A 320 -14.48 -16.04 -8.11
C LEU A 320 -13.71 -17.00 -7.17
N ILE A 321 -12.40 -17.14 -7.37
CA ILE A 321 -11.52 -17.84 -6.42
C ILE A 321 -11.75 -17.33 -4.98
N GLY A 322 -11.79 -18.26 -4.02
CA GLY A 322 -12.13 -17.95 -2.62
C GLY A 322 -13.64 -17.86 -2.34
N ARG A 323 -14.49 -17.76 -3.38
CA ARG A 323 -15.95 -17.80 -3.30
C ARG A 323 -16.58 -16.73 -2.40
N GLU A 324 -15.96 -15.55 -2.35
CA GLU A 324 -16.49 -14.35 -1.68
C GLU A 324 -17.09 -13.35 -2.65
N THR A 325 -16.60 -13.34 -3.90
CA THR A 325 -17.09 -12.49 -4.99
C THR A 325 -17.95 -13.30 -5.96
N LEU A 326 -19.16 -12.81 -6.22
CA LEU A 326 -20.09 -13.30 -7.21
C LEU A 326 -19.92 -12.52 -8.51
N LEU A 327 -19.79 -13.23 -9.62
CA LEU A 327 -19.72 -12.66 -10.97
C LEU A 327 -21.03 -12.93 -11.70
N VAL A 328 -21.59 -11.92 -12.36
CA VAL A 328 -22.84 -12.02 -13.13
C VAL A 328 -22.64 -11.44 -14.52
N GLY A 329 -22.86 -12.25 -15.55
CA GLY A 329 -22.90 -11.82 -16.95
C GLY A 329 -24.29 -11.35 -17.35
N THR A 330 -24.37 -10.35 -18.22
CA THR A 330 -25.62 -9.74 -18.66
C THR A 330 -25.87 -9.91 -20.17
N GLU A 331 -27.13 -9.70 -20.56
CA GLU A 331 -27.57 -9.61 -21.95
C GLU A 331 -26.98 -8.37 -22.66
N SER A 332 -26.66 -7.31 -21.92
CA SER A 332 -25.94 -6.15 -22.44
C SER A 332 -24.45 -6.39 -22.71
N GLY A 333 -23.93 -7.59 -22.41
CA GLY A 333 -22.53 -7.96 -22.62
C GLY A 333 -21.57 -7.43 -21.54
N GLN A 334 -22.08 -7.05 -20.36
CA GLN A 334 -21.28 -6.64 -19.21
C GLN A 334 -21.12 -7.81 -18.22
N THR A 335 -20.02 -7.80 -17.47
CA THR A 335 -19.83 -8.69 -16.32
C THR A 335 -19.71 -7.87 -15.04
N LEU A 336 -20.62 -8.09 -14.10
CA LEU A 336 -20.61 -7.44 -12.80
C LEU A 336 -19.90 -8.30 -11.76
N ALA A 337 -19.01 -7.71 -10.97
CA ALA A 337 -18.43 -8.33 -9.78
C ALA A 337 -19.05 -7.73 -8.52
N LEU A 338 -19.62 -8.61 -7.68
CA LEU A 338 -20.29 -8.25 -6.45
C LEU A 338 -19.64 -8.96 -5.26
N PHE A 339 -19.34 -8.22 -4.20
CA PHE A 339 -18.81 -8.78 -2.97
C PHE A 339 -19.48 -8.18 -1.73
N ARG A 340 -19.23 -8.79 -0.58
CA ARG A 340 -19.79 -8.39 0.71
C ARG A 340 -18.92 -7.31 1.36
N ILE A 341 -19.56 -6.26 1.85
CA ILE A 341 -18.94 -5.24 2.72
C ILE A 341 -19.64 -5.20 4.07
N ARG A 342 -18.95 -4.68 5.10
CA ARG A 342 -19.56 -4.57 6.42
C ARG A 342 -20.65 -3.50 6.38
N SER A 343 -21.77 -3.77 7.05
CA SER A 343 -22.86 -2.82 7.17
C SER A 343 -23.26 -2.66 8.63
N GLU A 344 -23.48 -1.43 9.05
CA GLU A 344 -24.09 -1.11 10.34
C GLU A 344 -25.64 -1.19 10.28
N ASP A 345 -26.21 -1.48 9.11
CA ASP A 345 -27.65 -1.62 8.95
C ASP A 345 -28.18 -2.84 9.72
N SER A 346 -29.09 -2.58 10.66
CA SER A 346 -29.72 -3.60 11.48
C SER A 346 -30.68 -4.50 10.69
N ALA A 347 -31.02 -4.13 9.45
CA ALA A 347 -31.92 -4.89 8.59
C ALA A 347 -31.30 -6.19 8.07
N VAL A 348 -29.97 -6.31 8.05
CA VAL A 348 -29.27 -7.49 7.49
C VAL A 348 -28.80 -8.42 8.61
N SER A 349 -29.20 -9.69 8.56
CA SER A 349 -29.01 -10.64 9.67
C SER A 349 -27.54 -10.93 10.03
N ASP A 350 -26.62 -10.73 9.07
CA ASP A 350 -25.20 -11.01 9.25
C ASP A 350 -24.30 -9.79 9.34
N GLY A 351 -24.85 -8.58 9.24
CA GLY A 351 -24.06 -7.34 9.29
C GLY A 351 -23.18 -7.13 8.06
N PHE A 352 -23.47 -7.82 6.95
CA PHE A 352 -22.83 -7.60 5.66
C PHE A 352 -23.87 -7.22 4.62
N ARG A 353 -23.49 -6.43 3.62
CA ARG A 353 -24.34 -6.13 2.46
C ARG A 353 -23.59 -6.44 1.17
N LEU A 354 -24.31 -6.91 0.16
CA LEU A 354 -23.77 -7.14 -1.17
C LEU A 354 -23.72 -5.80 -1.92
N VAL A 355 -22.55 -5.47 -2.49
CA VAL A 355 -22.36 -4.27 -3.30
C VAL A 355 -21.85 -4.63 -4.67
N HIS A 356 -22.29 -3.86 -5.66
CA HIS A 356 -21.69 -3.86 -6.99
C HIS A 356 -20.36 -3.12 -6.92
N ALA A 357 -19.27 -3.87 -7.02
CA ALA A 357 -17.92 -3.34 -6.83
C ALA A 357 -17.24 -2.96 -8.16
N HIS A 358 -17.33 -3.83 -9.16
CA HIS A 358 -16.70 -3.62 -10.46
C HIS A 358 -17.63 -4.01 -11.60
N THR A 359 -17.61 -3.22 -12.67
CA THR A 359 -18.14 -3.58 -13.99
C THR A 359 -16.95 -3.89 -14.89
N LEU A 360 -16.95 -5.08 -15.49
CA LEU A 360 -15.87 -5.62 -16.30
C LEU A 360 -16.41 -5.91 -17.70
N GLY A 361 -15.64 -5.51 -18.71
CA GLY A 361 -16.04 -5.66 -20.11
C GLY A 361 -17.19 -4.75 -20.52
N GLU A 362 -17.16 -4.32 -21.77
CA GLU A 362 -18.29 -3.69 -22.45
C GLU A 362 -18.28 -4.18 -23.88
N HIS A 363 -19.18 -5.10 -24.20
CA HIS A 363 -19.31 -5.67 -25.53
C HIS A 363 -20.78 -5.69 -25.96
N PRO A 364 -21.15 -5.37 -27.21
CA PRO A 364 -22.55 -5.25 -27.62
C PRO A 364 -23.32 -6.59 -27.66
N SER A 365 -22.65 -7.74 -27.52
CA SER A 365 -23.27 -9.06 -27.58
C SER A 365 -23.46 -9.68 -26.19
N PRO A 366 -24.58 -10.40 -25.94
CA PRO A 366 -24.85 -11.06 -24.67
C PRO A 366 -23.72 -11.98 -24.20
N VAL A 367 -23.48 -12.00 -22.89
CA VAL A 367 -22.58 -12.99 -22.27
C VAL A 367 -23.27 -14.35 -22.26
N VAL A 368 -22.68 -15.36 -22.88
CA VAL A 368 -23.23 -16.73 -22.95
C VAL A 368 -22.48 -17.72 -22.06
N SER A 369 -21.21 -17.46 -21.78
CA SER A 369 -20.37 -18.33 -20.96
C SER A 369 -19.40 -17.50 -20.09
N LEU A 370 -19.14 -17.98 -18.88
CA LEU A 370 -18.35 -17.26 -17.88
C LEU A 370 -17.62 -18.27 -17.00
N ASN A 371 -16.32 -18.10 -16.82
CA ASN A 371 -15.54 -18.93 -15.92
C ASN A 371 -14.45 -18.09 -15.22
N ALA A 372 -14.11 -18.47 -13.99
CA ALA A 372 -13.10 -17.81 -13.18
C ALA A 372 -11.92 -18.77 -12.96
N SER A 373 -10.70 -18.22 -12.94
CA SER A 373 -9.52 -19.00 -12.68
C SER A 373 -9.48 -19.54 -11.24
N THR A 374 -8.83 -20.68 -11.06
CA THR A 374 -8.59 -21.33 -9.77
C THR A 374 -7.29 -20.87 -9.09
N ARG A 375 -6.49 -20.01 -9.73
CA ARG A 375 -5.18 -19.55 -9.21
C ARG A 375 -5.08 -18.06 -8.97
N SER A 376 -5.72 -17.27 -9.82
CA SER A 376 -5.74 -15.82 -9.73
C SER A 376 -7.16 -15.31 -9.95
N ARG A 377 -7.35 -14.00 -9.88
CA ARG A 377 -8.65 -13.34 -10.06
C ARG A 377 -8.94 -13.01 -11.54
N LEU A 378 -8.47 -13.87 -12.44
CA LEU A 378 -8.76 -13.79 -13.87
C LEU A 378 -10.12 -14.40 -14.19
N ILE A 379 -10.83 -13.78 -15.14
CA ILE A 379 -12.11 -14.26 -15.65
C ILE A 379 -12.09 -14.31 -17.17
N VAL A 380 -12.70 -15.35 -17.73
CA VAL A 380 -12.94 -15.46 -19.16
C VAL A 380 -14.44 -15.35 -19.41
N VAL A 381 -14.79 -14.48 -20.34
CA VAL A 381 -16.16 -14.16 -20.74
C VAL A 381 -16.30 -14.53 -22.21
N GLY A 382 -17.31 -15.33 -22.54
CA GLY A 382 -17.67 -15.65 -23.92
C GLY A 382 -18.99 -15.02 -24.30
N HIS A 383 -19.01 -14.37 -25.46
CA HIS A 383 -20.15 -13.65 -26.02
C HIS A 383 -20.82 -14.44 -27.15
N GLU A 384 -22.13 -14.22 -27.34
CA GLU A 384 -22.94 -14.93 -28.35
C GLU A 384 -22.42 -14.78 -29.78
N ASP A 385 -21.87 -13.62 -30.13
CA ASP A 385 -21.24 -13.36 -31.44
C ASP A 385 -19.88 -14.04 -31.64
N GLY A 386 -19.47 -14.87 -30.66
CA GLY A 386 -18.25 -15.66 -30.70
C GLY A 386 -17.02 -14.94 -30.19
N HIS A 387 -17.19 -13.75 -29.60
CA HIS A 387 -16.08 -13.05 -28.97
C HIS A 387 -15.72 -13.63 -27.60
N LEU A 388 -14.41 -13.74 -27.34
CA LEU A 388 -13.86 -14.09 -26.03
C LEU A 388 -13.11 -12.90 -25.44
N GLU A 389 -13.44 -12.55 -24.19
CA GLU A 389 -12.79 -11.53 -23.40
C GLU A 389 -12.11 -12.16 -22.17
N LEU A 390 -10.88 -11.74 -21.88
CA LEU A 390 -10.16 -12.08 -20.65
C LEU A 390 -9.96 -10.82 -19.84
N SER A 391 -10.39 -10.80 -18.58
CA SER A 391 -10.32 -9.63 -17.72
C SER A 391 -9.84 -9.99 -16.31
N GLN A 392 -9.14 -9.06 -15.65
CA GLN A 392 -8.82 -9.15 -14.23
C GLN A 392 -9.85 -8.33 -13.43
N VAL A 393 -10.56 -9.00 -12.52
CA VAL A 393 -11.54 -8.40 -11.60
C VAL A 393 -10.98 -7.21 -10.79
N THR A 394 -9.82 -7.33 -10.14
CA THR A 394 -9.31 -6.30 -9.21
C THR A 394 -8.71 -5.10 -9.94
N SER A 395 -7.87 -5.33 -10.94
CA SER A 395 -7.19 -4.25 -11.67
C SER A 395 -8.06 -3.62 -12.76
N GLY A 396 -9.15 -4.29 -13.15
CA GLY A 396 -10.07 -3.89 -14.21
C GLY A 396 -9.41 -3.87 -15.59
N VAL A 397 -8.26 -4.53 -15.76
CA VAL A 397 -7.55 -4.60 -17.04
C VAL A 397 -8.19 -5.71 -17.86
N THR A 398 -8.73 -5.34 -19.03
CA THR A 398 -9.04 -6.28 -20.11
C THR A 398 -7.75 -6.65 -20.83
N ILE A 399 -7.52 -7.95 -20.96
CA ILE A 399 -6.24 -8.56 -21.27
C ILE A 399 -6.20 -9.07 -22.70
N LEU A 400 -7.25 -9.78 -23.12
CA LEU A 400 -7.39 -10.24 -24.50
C LEU A 400 -8.50 -9.45 -25.18
N PRO A 401 -8.21 -8.76 -26.30
CA PRO A 401 -9.24 -8.13 -27.08
C PRO A 401 -10.14 -9.19 -27.73
N PRO A 402 -11.41 -8.85 -28.02
CA PRO A 402 -12.38 -9.77 -28.59
C PRO A 402 -11.84 -10.47 -29.86
N SER A 403 -11.66 -11.78 -29.81
CA SER A 403 -11.35 -12.60 -31.00
C SER A 403 -12.62 -13.23 -31.53
N GLN A 404 -12.91 -13.08 -32.82
CA GLN A 404 -14.15 -13.57 -33.41
C GLN A 404 -14.05 -15.07 -33.70
N GLN A 405 -15.00 -15.86 -33.19
CA GLN A 405 -15.10 -17.31 -33.38
C GLN A 405 -16.56 -17.75 -33.50
N ALA A 406 -16.81 -19.06 -33.45
CA ALA A 406 -18.14 -19.58 -33.15
C ALA A 406 -18.51 -19.33 -31.67
N SER A 407 -19.80 -19.13 -31.40
CA SER A 407 -20.32 -18.89 -30.05
C SER A 407 -19.81 -19.94 -29.05
N PRO A 408 -19.08 -19.55 -27.99
CA PRO A 408 -18.58 -20.46 -26.97
C PRO A 408 -19.71 -20.86 -26.02
N LEU A 409 -20.10 -22.14 -26.04
CA LEU A 409 -21.10 -22.70 -25.14
C LEU A 409 -20.55 -22.88 -23.71
N ALA A 410 -19.25 -23.18 -23.59
CA ALA A 410 -18.56 -23.31 -22.31
C ALA A 410 -17.10 -22.86 -22.45
N VAL A 411 -16.55 -22.27 -21.40
CA VAL A 411 -15.16 -21.80 -21.35
C VAL A 411 -14.49 -22.25 -20.06
N CYS A 412 -13.20 -22.53 -20.09
CA CYS A 412 -12.42 -22.82 -18.89
C CYS A 412 -10.95 -22.38 -19.02
N PHE A 413 -10.33 -22.09 -17.88
CA PHE A 413 -8.89 -21.91 -17.80
C PHE A 413 -8.15 -23.26 -17.70
N ALA A 414 -6.97 -23.33 -18.30
CA ALA A 414 -6.00 -24.34 -17.94
C ALA A 414 -5.55 -24.12 -16.48
N PRO A 415 -5.32 -25.19 -15.69
CA PRO A 415 -4.93 -25.06 -14.28
C PRO A 415 -3.63 -24.27 -14.04
N LYS A 416 -2.79 -24.06 -15.06
CA LYS A 416 -1.57 -23.24 -14.97
C LYS A 416 -1.76 -21.78 -15.40
N GLU A 417 -2.96 -21.40 -15.86
CA GLU A 417 -3.24 -20.11 -16.50
C GLU A 417 -2.36 -19.83 -17.73
N ASP A 418 -1.99 -20.88 -18.45
CA ASP A 418 -1.22 -20.83 -19.69
C ASP A 418 -2.08 -21.17 -20.92
N GLY A 419 -3.40 -21.21 -20.75
CA GLY A 419 -4.34 -21.41 -21.85
C GLY A 419 -5.80 -21.29 -21.45
N ILE A 420 -6.66 -20.96 -22.42
CA ILE A 420 -8.12 -21.01 -22.34
C ILE A 420 -8.60 -22.09 -23.30
N LEU A 421 -9.62 -22.84 -22.90
CA LEU A 421 -10.37 -23.69 -23.82
C LEU A 421 -11.80 -23.18 -23.89
N ALA A 422 -12.35 -23.16 -25.11
CA ALA A 422 -13.75 -22.91 -25.36
C ALA A 422 -14.36 -24.06 -26.15
N TRP A 423 -15.53 -24.52 -25.71
CA TRP A 423 -16.35 -25.43 -26.49
C TRP A 423 -17.29 -24.65 -27.39
N THR A 424 -17.19 -24.84 -28.70
CA THR A 424 -18.03 -24.18 -29.71
C THR A 424 -18.85 -25.21 -30.48
N ASN A 425 -19.76 -24.77 -31.34
CA ASN A 425 -20.49 -25.68 -32.25
C ASN A 425 -19.57 -26.35 -33.28
N ASP A 426 -18.42 -25.75 -33.60
CA ASP A 426 -17.48 -26.25 -34.61
C ASP A 426 -16.36 -27.12 -34.02
N GLY A 427 -16.31 -27.26 -32.69
CA GLY A 427 -15.30 -28.05 -31.97
C GLY A 427 -14.76 -27.33 -30.73
N ILE A 428 -13.66 -27.87 -30.19
CA ILE A 428 -12.95 -27.28 -29.05
C ILE A 428 -11.88 -26.34 -29.61
N VAL A 429 -11.90 -25.08 -29.18
CA VAL A 429 -10.87 -24.11 -29.53
C VAL A 429 -9.99 -23.84 -28.32
N ARG A 430 -8.68 -23.89 -28.52
CA ARG A 430 -7.66 -23.68 -27.50
C ARG A 430 -6.89 -22.39 -27.80
N TRP A 431 -6.73 -21.55 -26.79
CA TRP A 431 -5.89 -20.36 -26.82
C TRP A 431 -4.78 -20.47 -25.79
N PRO A 432 -3.55 -20.76 -26.21
CA PRO A 432 -2.39 -20.52 -25.37
C PRO A 432 -2.28 -19.01 -25.11
N PHE A 433 -2.08 -18.64 -23.84
CA PHE A 433 -1.90 -17.24 -23.48
C PHE A 433 -0.86 -17.10 -22.37
N SER A 434 -0.24 -15.92 -22.28
CA SER A 434 0.61 -15.56 -21.15
C SER A 434 0.22 -14.21 -20.60
N VAL A 435 -0.39 -14.23 -19.42
CA VAL A 435 -0.69 -13.04 -18.63
C VAL A 435 0.38 -12.89 -17.58
N ARG A 436 1.41 -12.09 -17.89
CA ARG A 436 2.61 -11.97 -17.04
C ARG A 436 2.32 -11.41 -15.64
N HIS A 437 1.65 -10.25 -15.58
CA HIS A 437 1.46 -9.47 -14.34
C HIS A 437 0.09 -8.77 -14.31
N PRO A 438 -1.03 -9.53 -14.25
CA PRO A 438 -2.37 -8.96 -14.40
C PRO A 438 -2.80 -8.07 -13.23
N GLU A 439 -2.21 -8.27 -12.05
CA GLU A 439 -2.56 -7.50 -10.85
C GLU A 439 -1.97 -6.08 -10.88
N ALA A 440 -0.93 -5.85 -11.70
CA ALA A 440 -0.23 -4.59 -11.79
C ALA A 440 -0.64 -3.80 -13.04
N SER A 441 -1.34 -2.70 -12.82
CA SER A 441 -1.66 -1.72 -13.85
C SER A 441 -1.41 -0.32 -13.31
N ILE A 442 -1.28 0.69 -14.19
CA ILE A 442 -1.14 2.08 -13.73
C ILE A 442 -2.31 2.47 -12.81
N ARG A 443 -3.53 1.97 -13.12
CA ARG A 443 -4.72 2.17 -12.28
C ARG A 443 -4.57 1.48 -10.93
N SER A 444 -4.23 0.20 -10.86
CA SER A 444 -4.15 -0.51 -9.58
C SER A 444 -3.01 -0.05 -8.68
N LEU A 445 -1.90 0.43 -9.26
CA LEU A 445 -0.73 0.90 -8.52
C LEU A 445 -0.88 2.33 -7.98
N PHE A 446 -1.59 3.22 -8.69
CA PHE A 446 -1.60 4.66 -8.39
C PHE A 446 -2.98 5.27 -8.16
N LEU A 447 -4.09 4.57 -8.45
CA LEU A 447 -5.45 5.00 -8.15
C LEU A 447 -6.06 4.15 -7.03
N PRO A 448 -7.10 4.64 -6.31
CA PRO A 448 -7.82 3.83 -5.33
C PRO A 448 -8.48 2.63 -6.00
N VAL A 449 -8.42 1.47 -5.36
CA VAL A 449 -9.04 0.23 -5.81
C VAL A 449 -10.00 -0.26 -4.74
N TRP A 450 -11.15 -0.76 -5.15
CA TRP A 450 -12.11 -1.36 -4.23
C TRP A 450 -11.77 -2.84 -4.02
N TYR A 451 -11.17 -3.13 -2.87
CA TYR A 451 -10.78 -4.48 -2.47
C TYR A 451 -11.92 -5.15 -1.69
N GLU A 452 -11.93 -6.49 -1.69
CA GLU A 452 -12.92 -7.26 -0.94
C GLU A 452 -12.92 -6.92 0.55
N GLY A 453 -14.11 -6.74 1.12
CA GLY A 453 -14.32 -6.43 2.54
C GLY A 453 -14.03 -4.98 2.95
N TYR A 454 -13.60 -4.11 2.03
CA TYR A 454 -13.47 -2.67 2.28
C TYR A 454 -14.76 -1.95 1.94
N ASP A 455 -15.12 -0.92 2.70
CA ASP A 455 -16.36 -0.18 2.51
C ASP A 455 -16.29 0.75 1.29
N ASP A 456 -15.09 1.19 0.90
CA ASP A 456 -14.84 2.14 -0.18
C ASP A 456 -13.50 1.88 -0.92
N PRO A 457 -13.33 2.41 -2.15
CA PRO A 457 -12.07 2.32 -2.87
C PRO A 457 -10.94 3.06 -2.15
N GLN A 458 -9.85 2.35 -1.81
CA GLN A 458 -8.73 2.89 -1.04
C GLN A 458 -7.38 2.54 -1.65
N HIS A 459 -6.35 3.29 -1.24
CA HIS A 459 -4.97 2.92 -1.51
C HIS A 459 -4.45 2.03 -0.39
N VAL A 460 -4.19 0.77 -0.72
CA VAL A 460 -3.72 -0.22 0.25
C VAL A 460 -2.47 -0.91 -0.28
N TRP A 461 -1.48 -1.06 0.59
CA TRP A 461 -0.33 -1.94 0.36
C TRP A 461 -0.40 -3.14 1.30
N GLN A 462 -0.59 -4.32 0.73
CA GLN A 462 -0.57 -5.62 1.39
C GLN A 462 -0.16 -6.67 0.34
N SER A 463 1.10 -7.08 0.38
CA SER A 463 1.68 -7.95 -0.64
C SER A 463 1.45 -9.45 -0.40
N SER A 464 1.07 -9.84 0.81
CA SER A 464 0.93 -11.25 1.20
C SER A 464 -0.30 -11.49 2.07
N GLY A 465 -0.82 -12.71 1.96
CA GLY A 465 -1.93 -13.21 2.75
C GLY A 465 -1.69 -14.66 3.17
N ALA A 466 -2.57 -15.18 4.03
CA ALA A 466 -2.43 -16.51 4.60
C ALA A 466 -2.92 -17.63 3.67
N THR A 467 -3.57 -17.30 2.55
CA THR A 467 -4.24 -18.24 1.64
C THR A 467 -3.93 -17.92 0.19
N ASP A 468 -4.03 -18.93 -0.69
CA ASP A 468 -3.81 -18.77 -2.13
C ASP A 468 -4.90 -17.91 -2.81
N ALA A 469 -6.09 -17.79 -2.21
CA ALA A 469 -7.17 -16.91 -2.67
C ALA A 469 -6.96 -15.43 -2.28
N HIS A 470 -5.83 -15.09 -1.66
CA HIS A 470 -5.53 -13.73 -1.22
C HIS A 470 -5.52 -12.75 -2.41
N GLU A 471 -6.16 -11.60 -2.21
CA GLU A 471 -6.11 -10.48 -3.14
C GLU A 471 -4.84 -9.63 -2.88
N PRO A 472 -3.82 -9.66 -3.75
CA PRO A 472 -2.64 -8.82 -3.57
C PRO A 472 -3.00 -7.35 -3.74
N LYS A 473 -2.69 -6.53 -2.73
CA LYS A 473 -2.97 -5.07 -2.74
C LYS A 473 -1.65 -4.34 -2.96
N LEU A 474 -1.39 -3.89 -4.17
CA LEU A 474 -0.08 -3.35 -4.58
C LEU A 474 -0.07 -1.82 -4.73
N GLY A 475 -0.97 -1.10 -4.05
CA GLY A 475 -1.07 0.36 -4.14
C GLY A 475 0.19 1.06 -3.62
N LEU A 476 0.87 1.83 -4.47
CA LEU A 476 2.16 2.47 -4.15
C LEU A 476 2.01 3.83 -3.44
N MET A 477 0.85 4.47 -3.54
CA MET A 477 0.61 5.79 -2.95
C MET A 477 0.86 5.88 -1.43
N PRO A 478 0.50 4.87 -0.60
CA PRO A 478 0.78 4.93 0.83
C PRO A 478 2.27 4.95 1.13
N LEU A 479 3.09 4.30 0.30
CA LEU A 479 4.54 4.27 0.44
C LEU A 479 5.17 5.60 0.03
N VAL A 480 4.68 6.21 -1.06
CA VAL A 480 5.09 7.54 -1.52
C VAL A 480 4.74 8.59 -0.47
N PHE A 481 3.49 8.55 0.02
CA PHE A 481 3.02 9.42 1.09
C PHE A 481 3.86 9.26 2.36
N GLY A 482 4.15 8.02 2.77
CA GLY A 482 5.01 7.76 3.92
C GLY A 482 6.41 8.36 3.77
N THR A 483 7.05 8.26 2.59
CA THR A 483 8.36 8.88 2.34
C THR A 483 8.32 10.40 2.43
N ILE A 484 7.27 11.03 1.89
CA ILE A 484 7.06 12.48 2.00
C ILE A 484 6.82 12.86 3.46
N LYS A 485 5.95 12.13 4.18
CA LYS A 485 5.63 12.33 5.59
C LYS A 485 6.89 12.31 6.45
N ALA A 486 7.71 11.26 6.36
CA ALA A 486 8.99 11.17 7.09
C ALA A 486 9.89 12.38 6.82
N THR A 487 10.04 12.75 5.55
CA THR A 487 10.91 13.85 5.12
C THR A 487 10.42 15.18 5.68
N ILE A 488 9.12 15.46 5.59
CA ILE A 488 8.53 16.71 6.10
C ILE A 488 8.73 16.80 7.62
N PHE A 489 8.36 15.77 8.37
CA PHE A 489 8.51 15.79 9.82
C PHE A 489 9.97 15.93 10.25
N ALA A 490 10.91 15.24 9.59
CA ALA A 490 12.33 15.42 9.85
C ALA A 490 12.82 16.85 9.59
N MET A 491 12.41 17.45 8.47
CA MET A 491 12.84 18.79 8.09
C MET A 491 12.23 19.89 8.96
N ILE A 492 11.02 19.71 9.49
CA ILE A 492 10.41 20.63 10.47
C ILE A 492 11.29 20.77 11.72
N PHE A 493 11.91 19.67 12.20
CA PHE A 493 12.83 19.71 13.33
C PHE A 493 14.24 20.15 12.92
N ALA A 494 14.80 19.55 11.86
CA ALA A 494 16.21 19.75 11.50
C ALA A 494 16.50 21.16 10.99
N THR A 495 15.66 21.68 10.10
CA THR A 495 15.89 22.96 9.40
C THR A 495 16.06 24.14 10.35
N PRO A 496 15.10 24.45 11.24
CA PRO A 496 15.23 25.62 12.10
C PRO A 496 16.43 25.48 13.04
N ILE A 497 16.63 24.30 13.63
CA ILE A 497 17.72 24.06 14.59
C ILE A 497 19.08 24.20 13.89
N ALA A 498 19.28 23.54 12.75
CA ALA A 498 20.55 23.55 12.05
C ALA A 498 20.91 24.93 11.48
N LEU A 499 19.95 25.63 10.86
CA LEU A 499 20.19 26.97 10.30
C LEU A 499 20.45 28.00 11.40
N LEU A 500 19.65 28.00 12.48
CA LEU A 500 19.87 28.92 13.60
C LEU A 500 21.20 28.63 14.30
N ALA A 501 21.58 27.37 14.44
CA ALA A 501 22.88 26.99 14.98
C ALA A 501 24.03 27.47 14.07
N ALA A 502 23.91 27.33 12.75
CA ALA A 502 24.92 27.79 11.79
C ALA A 502 25.05 29.32 11.80
N ILE A 503 23.92 30.04 11.85
CA ILE A 503 23.91 31.50 11.99
C ILE A 503 24.56 31.92 13.31
N TYR A 504 24.22 31.26 14.42
CA TYR A 504 24.80 31.58 15.71
C TYR A 504 26.32 31.32 15.75
N SER A 505 26.75 30.19 15.18
CA SER A 505 28.16 29.78 15.14
C SER A 505 29.02 30.71 14.28
N SER A 506 28.53 31.11 13.10
CA SER A 506 29.27 31.96 12.17
C SER A 506 29.33 33.43 12.62
N GLU A 507 28.28 33.95 13.27
CA GLU A 507 28.14 35.39 13.55
C GLU A 507 28.41 35.79 15.01
N TYR A 508 28.08 34.93 15.99
CA TYR A 508 28.04 35.31 17.40
C TYR A 508 28.99 34.52 18.29
N LEU A 509 29.40 33.32 17.87
CA LEU A 509 30.23 32.43 18.66
C LEU A 509 31.70 32.85 18.62
N SER A 510 32.41 32.75 19.75
CA SER A 510 33.83 33.05 19.77
C SER A 510 34.64 32.00 19.00
N PRO A 511 35.78 32.37 18.36
CA PRO A 511 36.58 31.44 17.55
C PRO A 511 36.99 30.15 18.29
N HIS A 512 37.20 30.26 19.61
CA HIS A 512 37.57 29.12 20.45
C HIS A 512 36.47 28.06 20.56
N TRP A 513 35.22 28.47 20.75
CA TRP A 513 34.09 27.54 20.84
C TRP A 513 33.70 27.00 19.47
N ARG A 514 33.78 27.84 18.44
CA ARG A 514 33.54 27.44 17.06
C ARG A 514 34.49 26.32 16.62
N GLY A 515 35.77 26.42 16.96
CA GLY A 515 36.78 25.40 16.68
C GLY A 515 36.54 24.04 17.35
N ARG A 516 35.64 23.95 18.34
CA ARG A 516 35.23 22.67 18.95
C ARG A 516 33.89 22.17 18.42
N ILE A 517 32.88 23.06 18.32
CA ILE A 517 31.52 22.67 17.95
C ILE A 517 31.46 22.09 16.53
N LYS A 518 32.14 22.72 15.56
CA LYS A 518 32.10 22.27 14.16
C LYS A 518 32.64 20.83 14.01
N PRO A 519 33.86 20.48 14.48
CA PRO A 519 34.33 19.10 14.44
C PRO A 519 33.42 18.11 15.18
N THR A 520 32.87 18.48 16.34
CA THR A 520 31.96 17.59 17.08
C THR A 520 30.69 17.29 16.29
N LEU A 521 30.09 18.28 15.64
CA LEU A 521 28.92 18.05 14.79
C LEU A 521 29.28 17.21 13.56
N GLU A 522 30.43 17.45 12.92
CA GLU A 522 30.91 16.61 11.82
C GLU A 522 31.11 15.14 12.26
N MET A 523 31.65 14.90 13.46
CA MET A 523 31.74 13.56 14.04
C MET A 523 30.36 12.95 14.36
N MET A 524 29.37 13.76 14.73
CA MET A 524 28.00 13.26 14.91
C MET A 524 27.37 12.80 13.59
N ALA A 525 27.77 13.38 12.44
CA ALA A 525 27.28 12.96 11.14
C ALA A 525 27.72 11.53 10.76
N SER A 526 28.80 11.00 11.36
CA SER A 526 29.27 9.63 11.13
C SER A 526 28.57 8.58 12.00
N LEU A 527 27.62 8.96 12.87
CA LEU A 527 26.86 8.00 13.66
C LEU A 527 26.05 7.07 12.74
N PRO A 528 26.16 5.73 12.90
CA PRO A 528 25.39 4.79 12.09
C PRO A 528 23.88 4.99 12.28
N SER A 529 23.13 5.11 11.19
CA SER A 529 21.70 5.38 11.26
C SER A 529 20.90 4.23 11.89
N VAL A 530 21.40 2.98 11.80
CA VAL A 530 20.84 1.82 12.51
C VAL A 530 20.83 2.02 14.02
N VAL A 531 21.91 2.58 14.60
CA VAL A 531 22.00 2.82 16.05
C VAL A 531 20.99 3.90 16.47
N LEU A 532 20.84 4.95 15.67
CA LEU A 532 19.84 5.99 15.89
C LEU A 532 18.41 5.44 15.77
N GLY A 533 18.15 4.60 14.76
CA GLY A 533 16.86 3.93 14.57
C GLY A 533 16.50 3.01 15.73
N PHE A 534 17.46 2.21 16.20
CA PHE A 534 17.31 1.35 17.38
C PHE A 534 16.97 2.17 18.62
N MET A 535 17.73 3.25 18.88
CA MET A 535 17.46 4.16 20.00
C MET A 535 16.08 4.83 19.86
N GLY A 536 15.70 5.22 18.64
CA GLY A 536 14.39 5.79 18.33
C GLY A 536 13.24 4.84 18.68
N GLY A 537 13.27 3.63 18.13
CA GLY A 537 12.17 2.67 18.25
C GLY A 537 12.07 1.96 19.61
N LEU A 538 13.20 1.69 20.28
CA LEU A 538 13.21 0.89 21.51
C LEU A 538 13.43 1.70 22.78
N VAL A 539 13.94 2.93 22.68
CA VAL A 539 14.19 3.78 23.86
C VAL A 539 13.30 5.01 23.82
N ILE A 540 13.37 5.81 22.75
CA ILE A 540 12.68 7.11 22.68
C ILE A 540 11.16 6.92 22.54
N ALA A 541 10.71 6.05 21.64
CA ALA A 541 9.28 5.79 21.43
C ALA A 541 8.55 5.32 22.71
N PRO A 542 9.01 4.28 23.44
CA PRO A 542 8.40 3.89 24.71
C PRO A 542 8.50 4.95 25.80
N PHE A 543 9.62 5.69 25.85
CA PHE A 543 9.81 6.77 26.81
C PHE A 543 8.79 7.89 26.61
N VAL A 544 8.59 8.33 25.37
CA VAL A 544 7.60 9.38 25.03
C VAL A 544 6.18 8.85 25.25
N GLU A 545 5.88 7.60 24.89
CA GLU A 545 4.55 7.03 25.07
C GLU A 545 4.12 6.99 26.56
N THR A 546 5.05 6.68 27.46
CA THR A 546 4.77 6.60 28.89
C THR A 546 4.75 7.97 29.57
N ARG A 547 5.31 9.00 28.93
CA ARG A 547 5.51 10.36 29.47
C ARG A 547 5.08 11.44 28.49
N LEU A 548 3.98 11.20 27.79
CA LEU A 548 3.51 12.05 26.70
C LEU A 548 3.22 13.49 27.18
N PRO A 549 2.54 13.71 28.33
CA PRO A 549 2.32 15.07 28.85
C PRO A 549 3.62 15.80 29.18
N GLU A 550 4.58 15.13 29.81
CA GLU A 550 5.88 15.73 30.14
C GLU A 550 6.68 16.05 28.87
N ALA A 551 6.64 15.17 27.85
CA ALA A 551 7.29 15.42 26.57
C ALA A 551 6.74 16.66 25.88
N ILE A 552 5.40 16.81 25.83
CA ILE A 552 4.74 18.01 25.30
C ILE A 552 5.14 19.25 26.11
N GLY A 553 5.10 19.17 27.44
CA GLY A 553 5.52 20.25 28.33
C GLY A 553 6.96 20.72 28.08
N VAL A 554 7.91 19.78 27.95
CA VAL A 554 9.31 20.09 27.61
C VAL A 554 9.41 20.79 26.25
N CYS A 555 8.74 20.28 25.22
CA CYS A 555 8.78 20.86 23.88
C CYS A 555 8.24 22.30 23.83
N LEU A 556 7.19 22.60 24.60
CA LEU A 556 6.55 23.93 24.61
C LEU A 556 7.29 24.93 25.50
N VAL A 557 7.70 24.51 26.70
CA VAL A 557 8.25 25.42 27.72
C VAL A 557 9.72 25.75 27.44
N THR A 558 10.49 24.82 26.89
CA THR A 558 11.94 25.00 26.73
C THR A 558 12.31 26.21 25.85
N PRO A 559 11.71 26.41 24.65
CA PRO A 559 12.00 27.58 23.83
C PRO A 559 11.62 28.90 24.54
N LEU A 560 10.48 28.93 25.22
CA LEU A 560 10.02 30.10 25.98
C LEU A 560 10.91 30.42 27.17
N ALA A 561 11.37 29.39 27.90
CA ALA A 561 12.28 29.52 29.01
C ALA A 561 13.66 30.02 28.56
N LEU A 562 14.15 29.59 27.40
CA LEU A 562 15.39 30.08 26.82
C LEU A 562 15.30 31.59 26.51
N ILE A 563 14.22 32.02 25.84
CA ILE A 563 14.02 33.44 25.50
C ILE A 563 13.82 34.26 26.78
N THR A 564 13.03 33.77 27.73
CA THR A 564 12.83 34.42 29.03
C THR A 564 14.14 34.54 29.80
N GLY A 565 14.97 33.48 29.80
CA GLY A 565 16.30 33.48 30.38
C GLY A 565 17.22 34.52 29.75
N ALA A 566 17.11 34.77 28.45
CA ALA A 566 17.85 35.84 27.78
C ALA A 566 17.42 37.24 28.26
N TYR A 567 16.13 37.48 28.50
CA TYR A 567 15.66 38.73 29.09
C TYR A 567 16.04 38.87 30.57
N LEU A 568 16.00 37.78 31.34
CA LEU A 568 16.47 37.75 32.72
C LEU A 568 17.97 38.05 32.83
N TRP A 569 18.77 37.56 31.88
CA TRP A 569 20.21 37.87 31.81
C TRP A 569 20.48 39.37 31.70
N ASN A 570 19.62 40.11 30.99
CA ASN A 570 19.76 41.56 30.85
C ASN A 570 19.45 42.34 32.14
N LEU A 571 18.84 41.70 33.15
CA LEU A 571 18.61 42.30 34.46
C LEU A 571 19.83 42.24 35.40
N LEU A 572 20.86 41.47 35.04
CA LEU A 572 22.06 41.35 35.87
C LEU A 572 22.76 42.71 36.04
N PRO A 573 23.23 43.06 37.26
CA PRO A 573 24.07 44.23 37.47
C PRO A 573 25.28 44.25 36.53
N GLU A 574 25.67 45.43 36.07
CA GLU A 574 26.70 45.60 35.03
C GLU A 574 28.04 44.93 35.41
N SER A 575 28.42 45.01 36.69
CA SER A 575 29.61 44.33 37.24
C SER A 575 29.57 42.80 37.08
N MET A 576 28.41 42.19 37.31
CA MET A 576 28.19 40.74 37.15
C MET A 576 28.08 40.36 35.67
N ALA A 577 27.40 41.17 34.86
CA ALA A 577 27.21 40.92 33.43
C ALA A 577 28.53 40.91 32.66
N VAL A 578 29.46 41.83 32.98
CA VAL A 578 30.79 41.88 32.38
C VAL A 578 31.62 40.65 32.75
N ALA A 579 31.61 40.24 34.03
CA ALA A 579 32.30 39.04 34.51
C ALA A 579 31.73 37.75 33.89
N ALA A 580 30.40 37.69 33.73
CA ALA A 580 29.69 36.54 33.19
C ALA A 580 29.68 36.48 31.65
N ARG A 581 30.15 37.52 30.94
CA ARG A 581 30.14 37.59 29.47
C ARG A 581 30.88 36.44 28.78
N ARG A 582 32.03 36.02 29.36
CA ARG A 582 32.78 34.83 28.87
C ARG A 582 32.07 33.51 29.14
N LYS A 583 31.15 33.49 30.11
CA LYS A 583 30.38 32.32 30.58
C LYS A 583 28.95 32.29 30.02
N ARG A 584 28.61 33.12 29.04
CA ARG A 584 27.25 33.21 28.44
C ARG A 584 26.68 31.86 28.02
N LEU A 585 27.52 30.96 27.48
CA LEU A 585 27.12 29.61 27.07
C LEU A 585 26.55 28.81 28.27
N ILE A 586 27.15 28.94 29.45
CA ILE A 586 26.68 28.28 30.68
C ILE A 586 25.30 28.81 31.08
N GLY A 587 25.05 30.11 30.92
CA GLY A 587 23.73 30.70 31.15
C GLY A 587 22.67 30.16 30.20
N VAL A 588 23.01 29.98 28.92
CA VAL A 588 22.12 29.35 27.92
C VAL A 588 21.80 27.90 28.30
N VAL A 589 22.80 27.11 28.66
CA VAL A 589 22.61 25.71 29.08
C VAL A 589 21.76 25.65 30.35
N ALA A 590 22.01 26.52 31.33
CA ALA A 590 21.20 26.59 32.54
C ALA A 590 19.74 26.95 32.24
N ALA A 591 19.49 27.88 31.33
CA ALA A 591 18.13 28.23 30.90
C ALA A 591 17.42 27.08 30.17
N LEU A 592 18.14 26.32 29.34
CA LEU A 592 17.60 25.11 28.69
C LEU A 592 17.25 24.02 29.71
N LEU A 593 18.15 23.73 30.65
CA LEU A 593 17.89 22.73 31.71
C LEU A 593 16.74 23.17 32.63
N ALA A 594 16.68 24.45 32.99
CA ALA A 594 15.57 25.00 33.75
C ALA A 594 14.25 24.91 32.95
N GLY A 595 14.27 25.23 31.66
CA GLY A 595 13.13 25.10 30.77
C GLY A 595 12.63 23.67 30.65
N ALA A 596 13.54 22.71 30.47
CA ALA A 596 13.21 21.29 30.45
C ALA A 596 12.65 20.81 31.80
N GLY A 597 13.25 21.24 32.92
CA GLY A 597 12.76 20.91 34.26
C GLY A 597 11.36 21.47 34.54
N ILE A 598 11.11 22.73 34.19
CA ILE A 598 9.78 23.36 34.32
C ILE A 598 8.79 22.68 33.38
N GLY A 599 9.18 22.42 32.13
CA GLY A 599 8.37 21.70 31.15
C GLY A 599 7.95 20.31 31.64
N TRP A 600 8.90 19.57 32.20
CA TRP A 600 8.67 18.27 32.82
C TRP A 600 7.64 18.36 33.96
N LEU A 601 7.83 19.31 34.87
CA LEU A 601 6.91 19.53 35.99
C LEU A 601 5.53 20.03 35.54
N SER A 602 5.45 20.72 34.40
CA SER A 602 4.21 21.23 33.83
C SER A 602 3.35 20.18 33.12
N GLY A 603 3.90 18.98 32.83
CA GLY A 603 3.19 17.93 32.09
C GLY A 603 1.87 17.51 32.74
N ASN A 604 1.90 17.16 34.03
CA ASN A 604 0.69 16.74 34.76
C ASN A 604 -0.38 17.86 34.87
N PRO A 605 -0.02 19.12 35.20
CA PRO A 605 -0.93 20.25 35.08
C PRO A 605 -1.52 20.41 33.66
N ILE A 606 -0.68 20.33 32.62
CA ILE A 606 -1.12 20.43 31.22
C ILE A 606 -2.14 19.33 30.89
N GLU A 607 -1.89 18.08 31.27
CA GLU A 607 -2.81 16.96 31.08
C GLU A 607 -4.14 17.16 31.79
N THR A 608 -4.09 17.59 33.05
CA THR A 608 -5.29 17.80 33.85
C THR A 608 -6.14 18.95 33.31
N PHE A 609 -5.50 20.09 32.96
CA PHE A 609 -6.22 21.30 32.54
C PHE A 609 -6.65 21.29 31.08
N LEU A 610 -5.84 20.76 30.17
CA LEU A 610 -6.14 20.76 28.74
C LEU A 610 -6.80 19.44 28.31
N PHE A 611 -6.36 18.30 28.84
CA PHE A 611 -6.72 16.98 28.31
C PHE A 611 -7.62 16.14 29.22
N ALA A 612 -8.31 16.78 30.17
CA ALA A 612 -9.23 16.13 31.10
C ALA A 612 -8.61 14.96 31.91
N GLY A 613 -7.28 15.00 32.12
CA GLY A 613 -6.56 14.04 32.95
C GLY A 613 -6.03 12.79 32.24
N ASP A 614 -6.34 12.58 30.96
CA ASP A 614 -5.74 11.49 30.16
C ASP A 614 -5.65 11.89 28.69
N ILE A 615 -4.44 12.23 28.24
CA ILE A 615 -4.23 12.67 26.86
C ILE A 615 -4.54 11.58 25.83
N LYS A 616 -4.32 10.30 26.13
CA LYS A 616 -4.53 9.22 25.15
C LYS A 616 -6.02 9.00 24.91
N ARG A 617 -6.81 8.97 25.99
CA ARG A 617 -8.28 8.90 25.87
C ARG A 617 -8.87 10.15 25.25
N TRP A 618 -8.24 11.31 25.46
CA TRP A 618 -8.62 12.54 24.77
C TRP A 618 -8.34 12.46 23.26
N LEU A 619 -7.17 11.93 22.84
CA LEU A 619 -6.82 11.72 21.43
C LEU A 619 -7.81 10.77 20.75
N ASP A 620 -8.22 9.70 21.43
CA ASP A 620 -9.22 8.73 20.95
C ASP A 620 -10.66 9.31 20.91
N GLY A 621 -10.86 10.58 21.26
CA GLY A 621 -12.17 11.24 21.25
C GLY A 621 -13.12 10.80 22.37
N GLN A 622 -12.66 9.99 23.34
CA GLN A 622 -13.52 9.45 24.41
C GLN A 622 -13.87 10.50 25.48
N ILE A 623 -12.97 11.47 25.70
CA ILE A 623 -13.12 12.50 26.74
C ILE A 623 -12.71 13.89 26.22
N GLY A 624 -13.25 14.93 26.87
CA GLY A 624 -12.91 16.33 26.61
C GLY A 624 -13.36 16.91 25.26
N GLY A 625 -13.13 18.21 25.08
CA GLY A 625 -13.54 18.96 23.87
C GLY A 625 -12.39 19.29 22.92
N PRO A 626 -12.69 19.90 21.76
CA PRO A 626 -11.72 20.23 20.70
C PRO A 626 -10.74 21.35 21.08
N PHE A 627 -11.06 22.13 22.12
CA PHE A 627 -10.33 23.32 22.53
C PHE A 627 -8.83 23.06 22.73
N ALA A 628 -8.46 21.98 23.42
CA ALA A 628 -7.07 21.69 23.76
C ALA A 628 -6.19 21.45 22.53
N GLY A 629 -6.66 20.64 21.59
CA GLY A 629 -5.97 20.39 20.32
C GLY A 629 -5.81 21.65 19.49
N LEU A 630 -6.88 22.42 19.33
CA LEU A 630 -6.86 23.67 18.58
C LEU A 630 -5.93 24.70 19.23
N PHE A 631 -5.97 24.81 20.55
CA PHE A 631 -5.11 25.72 21.30
C PHE A 631 -3.63 25.41 21.06
N LEU A 632 -3.23 24.14 21.13
CA LEU A 632 -1.85 23.73 20.89
C LEU A 632 -1.42 23.89 19.42
N LEU A 633 -2.29 23.58 18.46
CA LEU A 633 -2.01 23.77 17.04
C LEU A 633 -1.83 25.26 16.68
N LEU A 634 -2.63 26.14 17.29
CA LEU A 634 -2.59 27.58 17.05
C LEU A 634 -1.58 28.32 17.92
N LEU A 635 -0.97 27.65 18.91
CA LEU A 635 -0.01 28.25 19.83
C LEU A 635 1.19 28.88 19.11
N PRO A 636 1.89 28.20 18.18
CA PRO A 636 3.01 28.81 17.46
C PRO A 636 2.59 30.03 16.64
N LEU A 637 1.40 29.99 16.04
CA LEU A 637 0.87 31.09 15.22
C LEU A 637 0.49 32.30 16.08
N GLY A 638 -0.16 32.10 17.23
CA GLY A 638 -0.50 33.18 18.16
C GLY A 638 0.74 33.82 18.78
N LEU A 639 1.75 33.03 19.13
CA LEU A 639 3.05 33.54 19.60
C LEU A 639 3.78 34.32 18.50
N LEU A 640 3.74 33.87 17.25
CA LEU A 640 4.35 34.59 16.13
C LEU A 640 3.60 35.89 15.82
N ALA A 641 2.28 35.86 15.78
CA ALA A 641 1.44 37.04 15.55
C ALA A 641 1.64 38.11 16.63
N SER A 642 1.63 37.70 17.90
CA SER A 642 1.89 38.60 19.04
C SER A 642 3.32 39.15 19.02
N ALA A 643 4.32 38.36 18.61
CA ALA A 643 5.69 38.82 18.48
C ALA A 643 5.86 39.85 17.35
N VAL A 644 5.21 39.64 16.19
CA VAL A 644 5.22 40.61 15.08
C VAL A 644 4.51 41.90 15.49
N TRP A 645 3.33 41.78 16.09
CA TRP A 645 2.56 42.92 16.59
C TRP A 645 3.33 43.72 17.65
N GLY A 646 3.91 43.04 18.63
CA GLY A 646 4.72 43.65 19.68
C GLY A 646 6.04 44.27 19.17
N GLY A 647 6.56 43.74 18.06
CA GLY A 647 7.73 44.27 17.36
C GLY A 647 7.45 45.58 16.64
N GLN A 648 6.27 45.73 16.04
CA GLN A 648 5.90 46.92 15.27
C GLN A 648 5.32 48.02 16.14
N ILE A 649 4.28 47.74 16.93
CA ILE A 649 3.49 48.79 17.61
C ILE A 649 4.05 49.10 18.99
N LEU A 650 4.33 48.08 19.80
CA LEU A 650 4.79 48.28 21.18
C LEU A 650 6.18 48.90 21.22
N THR A 651 7.05 48.57 20.26
CA THR A 651 8.39 49.17 20.15
C THR A 651 8.33 50.67 19.87
N ASP A 652 7.43 51.11 18.98
CA ASP A 652 7.32 52.52 18.61
C ASP A 652 6.77 53.37 19.76
N ILE A 653 5.79 52.86 20.50
CA ILE A 653 5.25 53.51 21.71
C ILE A 653 6.34 53.63 22.78
N LEU A 654 7.10 52.56 23.04
CA LEU A 654 8.16 52.53 24.05
C LEU A 654 9.40 53.35 23.64
N ARG A 655 9.58 53.64 22.35
CA ARG A 655 10.66 54.51 21.86
C ARG A 655 10.41 55.99 22.15
N SER A 656 9.14 56.36 22.35
CA SER A 656 8.73 57.73 22.72
C SER A 656 8.93 58.05 24.21
N THR A 657 9.15 57.03 25.06
CA THR A 657 9.41 57.21 26.50
C THR A 657 10.91 57.39 26.76
N THR A 658 11.29 58.46 27.47
CA THR A 658 12.67 58.71 27.89
C THR A 658 13.07 57.78 29.04
N ILE A 659 13.80 56.71 28.72
CA ILE A 659 14.34 55.77 29.71
C ILE A 659 15.74 56.23 30.12
N HIS A 660 15.90 56.58 31.39
CA HIS A 660 17.14 57.16 31.92
C HIS A 660 18.12 56.14 32.55
N SER A 661 17.75 54.86 32.69
CA SER A 661 18.65 53.83 33.24
C SER A 661 18.57 52.48 32.51
N VAL A 662 19.72 51.80 32.43
CA VAL A 662 19.86 50.48 31.78
C VAL A 662 19.00 49.41 32.47
N SER A 663 18.88 49.46 33.80
CA SER A 663 18.06 48.54 34.58
C SER A 663 16.55 48.78 34.40
N ALA A 664 16.12 50.03 34.18
CA ALA A 664 14.74 50.33 33.82
C ALA A 664 14.42 49.81 32.41
N ALA A 665 15.33 49.99 31.45
CA ALA A 665 15.18 49.44 30.09
C ALA A 665 15.11 47.91 30.09
N ALA A 666 15.95 47.24 30.88
CA ALA A 666 15.94 45.77 30.98
C ALA A 666 14.63 45.22 31.56
N ARG A 667 14.11 45.83 32.63
CA ARG A 667 12.80 45.46 33.22
C ARG A 667 11.65 45.67 32.24
N LEU A 668 11.65 46.80 31.54
CA LEU A 668 10.63 47.12 30.54
C LEU A 668 10.66 46.13 29.36
N ASN A 669 11.84 45.71 28.91
CA ASN A 669 11.98 44.67 27.88
C ASN A 669 11.48 43.29 28.35
N LEU A 670 11.75 42.91 29.60
CA LEU A 670 11.20 41.67 30.17
C LEU A 670 9.68 41.73 30.26
N LEU A 671 9.12 42.83 30.77
CA LEU A 671 7.66 43.03 30.84
C LEU A 671 7.01 42.99 29.46
N LYS A 672 7.64 43.62 28.45
CA LYS A 672 7.22 43.53 27.06
C LYS A 672 7.21 42.08 26.56
N TRP A 673 8.26 41.31 26.82
CA TRP A 673 8.31 39.91 26.42
C TRP A 673 7.20 39.09 27.07
N LEU A 674 7.00 39.24 28.38
CA LEU A 674 5.92 38.54 29.11
C LEU A 674 4.54 38.94 28.58
N ALA A 675 4.33 40.23 28.26
CA ALA A 675 3.09 40.70 27.64
C ALA A 675 2.88 40.09 26.25
N ILE A 676 3.92 39.98 25.42
CA ILE A 676 3.85 39.33 24.11
C ILE A 676 3.44 37.86 24.27
N VAL A 677 4.07 37.11 25.18
CA VAL A 677 3.72 35.71 25.44
C VAL A 677 2.28 35.58 25.94
N ALA A 678 1.87 36.42 26.89
CA ALA A 678 0.51 36.41 27.43
C ALA A 678 -0.55 36.72 26.36
N ILE A 679 -0.30 37.72 25.50
CA ILE A 679 -1.16 38.05 24.37
C ILE A 679 -1.17 36.91 23.35
N GLY A 680 -0.03 36.29 23.06
CA GLY A 680 0.05 35.14 22.17
C GLY A 680 -0.79 33.96 22.66
N LEU A 681 -0.67 33.61 23.95
CA LEU A 681 -1.50 32.59 24.59
C LEU A 681 -2.99 32.95 24.53
N ALA A 682 -3.35 34.20 24.83
CA ALA A 682 -4.73 34.66 24.77
C ALA A 682 -5.29 34.62 23.33
N LEU A 683 -4.52 35.05 22.33
CA LEU A 683 -4.89 34.98 20.92
C LEU A 683 -5.13 33.54 20.47
N SER A 684 -4.24 32.62 20.83
CA SER A 684 -4.41 31.19 20.52
C SER A 684 -5.63 30.60 21.23
N ALA A 685 -5.88 30.95 22.49
CA ALA A 685 -7.05 30.48 23.24
C ALA A 685 -8.36 31.03 22.66
N VAL A 686 -8.42 32.32 22.32
CA VAL A 686 -9.59 32.93 21.67
C VAL A 686 -9.84 32.30 20.31
N ALA A 687 -8.80 32.13 19.48
CA ALA A 687 -8.93 31.50 18.18
C ALA A 687 -9.40 30.03 18.30
N ALA A 688 -8.85 29.28 19.25
CA ALA A 688 -9.27 27.91 19.54
C ALA A 688 -10.73 27.84 20.02
N PHE A 689 -11.15 28.75 20.89
CA PHE A 689 -12.53 28.84 21.36
C PHE A 689 -13.50 29.16 20.21
N VAL A 690 -13.14 30.12 19.35
CA VAL A 690 -13.94 30.50 18.18
C VAL A 690 -14.09 29.31 17.22
N LEU A 691 -13.00 28.62 16.88
CA LEU A 691 -13.05 27.46 15.98
C LEU A 691 -13.81 26.28 16.60
N ALA A 692 -13.62 26.03 17.90
CA ALA A 692 -14.40 25.03 18.63
C ALA A 692 -15.91 25.36 18.61
N ALA A 693 -16.27 26.64 18.77
CA ALA A 693 -17.67 27.09 18.69
C ALA A 693 -18.26 26.92 17.28
N PHE A 694 -17.44 26.95 16.23
CA PHE A 694 -17.83 26.60 14.85
C PHE A 694 -17.87 25.07 14.59
N GLY A 695 -17.65 24.24 15.61
CA GLY A 695 -17.70 22.77 15.48
C GLY A 695 -16.46 22.15 14.84
N VAL A 696 -15.35 22.89 14.75
CA VAL A 696 -14.08 22.33 14.26
C VAL A 696 -13.45 21.48 15.36
N ASP A 697 -13.36 20.17 15.16
CA ASP A 697 -12.57 19.27 16.01
C ASP A 697 -11.32 18.79 15.25
N PRO A 698 -10.10 19.01 15.78
CA PRO A 698 -8.87 18.47 15.18
C PRO A 698 -8.80 16.93 15.26
N ARG A 699 -9.56 16.30 16.16
CA ARG A 699 -9.84 14.86 16.18
C ARG A 699 -11.05 14.62 15.28
N PRO A 700 -11.07 13.71 14.30
CA PRO A 700 -10.15 12.61 13.96
C PRO A 700 -9.23 12.89 12.75
N SER A 701 -9.05 14.17 12.37
CA SER A 701 -8.44 14.53 11.07
C SER A 701 -6.94 14.81 11.14
N LEU A 702 -6.51 15.65 12.07
CA LEU A 702 -5.12 16.12 12.18
C LEU A 702 -4.39 15.49 13.36
N ILE A 703 -5.12 15.21 14.43
CA ILE A 703 -4.61 14.68 15.69
C ILE A 703 -5.60 13.58 16.10
N ASP A 704 -5.18 12.33 15.93
CA ASP A 704 -5.96 11.13 16.25
C ASP A 704 -5.14 10.22 17.18
N THR A 705 -5.59 8.98 17.40
CA THR A 705 -4.98 7.93 18.23
C THR A 705 -3.44 7.93 18.23
N TYR A 706 -2.87 7.71 19.43
CA TYR A 706 -1.42 7.66 19.62
C TYR A 706 -0.87 6.25 19.44
N VAL A 707 -0.01 6.07 18.44
CA VAL A 707 0.77 4.84 18.26
C VAL A 707 2.19 5.06 18.78
N GLN A 708 2.73 4.07 19.51
CA GLN A 708 4.08 4.15 20.09
C GLN A 708 5.16 4.52 19.07
N ARG A 709 5.14 3.88 17.90
CA ARG A 709 6.07 4.12 16.78
C ARG A 709 5.36 4.96 15.72
N ASN A 710 5.75 6.21 15.58
CA ASN A 710 5.01 7.20 14.81
C ASN A 710 5.91 8.22 14.08
N ALA A 711 5.28 9.07 13.25
CA ALA A 711 5.97 10.10 12.47
C ALA A 711 6.68 11.16 13.29
N MET A 712 6.19 11.51 14.49
CA MET A 712 6.89 12.45 15.37
C MET A 712 8.22 11.88 15.86
N ILE A 713 8.24 10.61 16.32
CA ILE A 713 9.48 9.96 16.77
C ILE A 713 10.48 9.88 15.62
N VAL A 714 10.04 9.45 14.43
CA VAL A 714 10.90 9.41 13.24
C VAL A 714 11.41 10.80 12.90
N GLY A 715 10.56 11.82 12.90
CA GLY A 715 10.94 13.21 12.61
C GLY A 715 11.99 13.73 13.58
N PHE A 716 11.89 13.42 14.87
CA PHE A 716 12.88 13.81 15.87
C PHE A 716 14.23 13.11 15.64
N VAL A 717 14.23 11.78 15.50
CA VAL A 717 15.45 10.98 15.38
C VAL A 717 16.14 11.21 14.03
N MET A 718 15.38 11.22 12.94
CA MET A 718 15.88 11.55 11.61
C MET A 718 16.33 13.00 11.54
N GLY A 719 15.59 13.92 12.17
CA GLY A 719 15.98 15.32 12.27
C GLY A 719 17.34 15.49 12.95
N PHE A 720 17.54 14.81 14.09
CA PHE A 720 18.84 14.75 14.78
C PHE A 720 19.97 14.24 13.87
N ALA A 721 19.71 13.20 13.08
CA ALA A 721 20.68 12.65 12.14
C ALA A 721 21.06 13.66 11.03
N VAL A 722 20.10 14.45 10.55
CA VAL A 722 20.26 15.38 9.42
C VAL A 722 20.84 16.73 9.85
N ILE A 723 20.63 17.17 11.10
CA ILE A 723 21.12 18.47 11.63
C ILE A 723 22.60 18.73 11.33
N PRO A 724 23.54 17.80 11.63
CA PRO A 724 24.96 18.03 11.37
C PRO A 724 25.29 18.37 9.91
N ILE A 725 24.63 17.73 8.96
CA ILE A 725 24.87 17.96 7.52
C ILE A 725 24.42 19.36 7.13
N ILE A 726 23.19 19.73 7.50
CA ILE A 726 22.66 21.05 7.20
C ILE A 726 23.54 22.12 7.87
N TYR A 727 23.88 21.92 9.15
CA TYR A 727 24.69 22.85 9.92
C TYR A 727 26.05 23.10 9.27
N THR A 728 26.82 22.05 8.96
CA THR A 728 28.20 22.20 8.47
C THR A 728 28.24 22.94 7.14
N ILE A 729 27.34 22.59 6.21
CA ILE A 729 27.28 23.24 4.90
C ILE A 729 26.77 24.68 5.02
N ALA A 730 25.80 24.93 5.92
CA ALA A 730 25.30 26.28 6.17
C ALA A 730 26.36 27.19 6.84
N ASP A 731 27.14 26.68 7.81
CA ASP A 731 28.23 27.42 8.47
C ASP A 731 29.31 27.82 7.46
N ASP A 732 29.66 26.91 6.55
CA ASP A 732 30.63 27.18 5.48
C ASP A 732 30.11 28.22 4.49
N ALA A 733 28.83 28.12 4.09
CA ALA A 733 28.20 29.11 3.22
C ALA A 733 28.18 30.51 3.83
N LEU A 734 27.84 30.63 5.12
CA LEU A 734 27.81 31.91 5.83
C LEU A 734 29.22 32.50 6.01
N THR A 735 30.20 31.65 6.29
CA THR A 735 31.58 32.07 6.53
C THR A 735 32.31 32.45 5.25
N ALA A 736 31.89 31.91 4.10
CA ALA A 736 32.40 32.31 2.79
C ALA A 736 32.06 33.75 2.41
N VAL A 737 31.09 34.40 3.08
CA VAL A 737 30.73 35.80 2.83
C VAL A 737 31.91 36.72 3.20
N PRO A 738 32.40 37.56 2.27
CA PRO A 738 33.58 38.39 2.50
C PRO A 738 33.48 39.32 3.72
N ASN A 739 34.57 39.37 4.50
CA ASN A 739 34.63 40.19 5.72
C ASN A 739 34.44 41.70 5.49
N HIS A 740 34.82 42.23 4.33
CA HIS A 740 34.65 43.66 4.04
C HIS A 740 33.17 44.07 3.97
N LEU A 741 32.27 43.18 3.53
CA LEU A 741 30.82 43.47 3.51
C LEU A 741 30.25 43.52 4.93
N ARG A 742 30.75 42.63 5.80
CA ARG A 742 30.41 42.61 7.23
C ARG A 742 30.88 43.90 7.91
N SER A 743 32.14 44.27 7.70
CA SER A 743 32.73 45.50 8.25
C SER A 743 32.07 46.76 7.70
N ALA A 744 31.67 46.80 6.43
CA ALA A 744 30.97 47.94 5.84
C ALA A 744 29.59 48.15 6.48
N SER A 745 28.81 47.08 6.65
CA SER A 745 27.50 47.13 7.30
C SER A 745 27.62 47.58 8.77
N LEU A 746 28.54 46.98 9.53
CA LEU A 746 28.80 47.37 10.92
C LEU A 746 29.32 48.81 11.03
N GLY A 747 30.16 49.24 10.08
CA GLY A 747 30.68 50.61 9.99
C GLY A 747 29.61 51.66 9.69
N ALA A 748 28.52 51.28 9.02
CA ALA A 748 27.32 52.10 8.83
C ALA A 748 26.41 52.16 10.08
N GLY A 749 26.81 51.57 11.21
CA GLY A 749 26.05 51.55 12.45
C GLY A 749 25.00 50.43 12.53
N ALA A 750 25.01 49.47 11.61
CA ALA A 750 24.12 48.31 11.68
C ALA A 750 24.50 47.38 12.83
N THR A 751 23.51 46.73 13.44
CA THR A 751 23.76 45.68 14.44
C THR A 751 24.26 44.39 13.78
N PRO A 752 24.90 43.47 14.53
CA PRO A 752 25.25 42.15 14.02
C PRO A 752 24.05 41.42 13.42
N TRP A 753 22.88 41.45 14.08
CA TRP A 753 21.65 40.83 13.56
C TRP A 753 21.17 41.46 12.26
N GLN A 754 21.20 42.79 12.16
CA GLN A 754 20.87 43.49 10.91
C GLN A 754 21.85 43.12 9.79
N THR A 755 23.14 43.04 10.09
CA THR A 755 24.18 42.62 9.14
C THR A 755 23.97 41.18 8.68
N THR A 756 23.68 40.26 9.61
CA THR A 756 23.38 38.86 9.29
C THR A 756 22.16 38.74 8.39
N VAL A 757 21.04 39.38 8.73
CA VAL A 757 19.77 39.24 8.00
C VAL A 757 19.77 39.97 6.66
N ARG A 758 20.36 41.17 6.60
CA ARG A 758 20.28 42.03 5.40
C ARG A 758 21.46 41.88 4.44
N VAL A 759 22.61 41.38 4.90
CA VAL A 759 23.82 41.27 4.09
C VAL A 759 24.26 39.82 3.97
N VAL A 760 24.55 39.15 5.10
CA VAL A 760 25.17 37.81 5.08
C VAL A 760 24.24 36.75 4.52
N MET A 761 23.02 36.61 5.06
CA MET A 761 22.07 35.57 4.62
C MET A 761 21.67 35.71 3.15
N PRO A 762 21.34 36.90 2.60
CA PRO A 762 21.03 37.04 1.18
C PRO A 762 22.19 36.63 0.27
N ILE A 763 23.43 36.97 0.63
CA ILE A 763 24.62 36.58 -0.14
C ILE A 763 24.89 35.08 -0.02
N ALA A 764 24.70 34.50 1.16
CA ALA A 764 24.86 33.07 1.42
C ALA A 764 23.66 32.21 1.00
N ALA A 765 22.57 32.81 0.49
CA ALA A 765 21.28 32.13 0.30
C ALA A 765 21.38 30.88 -0.58
N SER A 766 22.18 30.91 -1.65
CA SER A 766 22.39 29.73 -2.49
C SER A 766 23.08 28.58 -1.74
N GLY A 767 23.98 28.89 -0.81
CA GLY A 767 24.65 27.90 0.02
C GLY A 767 23.76 27.35 1.13
N LEU A 768 22.98 28.22 1.81
CA LEU A 768 21.98 27.82 2.80
C LEU A 768 20.92 26.90 2.19
N PHE A 769 20.42 27.25 1.00
CA PHE A 769 19.48 26.41 0.27
C PHE A 769 20.10 25.05 -0.11
N SER A 770 21.35 25.04 -0.57
CA SER A 770 22.08 23.79 -0.87
C SER A 770 22.20 22.89 0.36
N ALA A 771 22.47 23.47 1.53
CA ALA A 771 22.56 22.73 2.80
C ALA A 771 21.24 22.02 3.13
N LEU A 772 20.11 22.72 3.00
CA LEU A 772 18.78 22.15 3.22
C LEU A 772 18.45 21.03 2.25
N MET A 773 18.82 21.19 0.98
CA MET A 773 18.54 20.19 -0.06
C MET A 773 19.35 18.91 0.13
N ILE A 774 20.61 19.02 0.53
CA ILE A 774 21.42 17.84 0.87
C ILE A 774 20.85 17.13 2.10
N GLY A 775 20.38 17.88 3.11
CA GLY A 775 19.68 17.32 4.26
C GLY A 775 18.38 16.61 3.90
N LEU A 776 17.56 17.23 3.04
CA LEU A 776 16.31 16.66 2.53
C LEU A 776 16.55 15.38 1.72
N GLY A 777 17.54 15.38 0.83
CA GLY A 777 17.90 14.20 0.04
C GLY A 777 18.32 13.01 0.91
N ARG A 778 19.03 13.27 2.01
CA ARG A 778 19.35 12.23 3.01
C ARG A 778 18.10 11.72 3.72
N ALA A 779 17.19 12.60 4.12
CA ALA A 779 15.94 12.22 4.81
C ALA A 779 15.03 11.34 3.92
N VAL A 780 14.91 11.68 2.64
CA VAL A 780 14.12 10.91 1.66
C VAL A 780 14.62 9.48 1.51
N GLY A 781 15.94 9.29 1.47
CA GLY A 781 16.58 7.99 1.29
C GLY A 781 16.85 7.24 2.59
N GLU A 782 16.45 7.76 3.74
CA GLU A 782 16.72 7.11 5.03
C GLU A 782 15.86 5.85 5.17
N THR A 783 16.53 4.74 5.44
CA THR A 783 15.91 3.41 5.48
C THR A 783 15.83 2.89 6.91
N MET A 784 16.91 3.01 7.68
CA MET A 784 17.06 2.27 8.94
C MET A 784 16.35 2.95 10.10
N ILE A 785 16.39 4.28 10.18
CA ILE A 785 15.64 5.02 11.20
C ILE A 785 14.14 4.76 11.04
N VAL A 786 13.64 4.84 9.81
CA VAL A 786 12.22 4.63 9.50
C VAL A 786 11.81 3.20 9.81
N LEU A 787 12.56 2.21 9.32
CA LEU A 787 12.26 0.80 9.53
C LEU A 787 12.05 0.44 11.01
N MET A 788 12.83 1.05 11.90
CA MET A 788 12.78 0.75 13.33
C MET A 788 11.77 1.59 14.10
N ALA A 789 11.50 2.84 13.69
CA ALA A 789 10.74 3.80 14.48
C ALA A 789 9.37 4.21 13.90
N ALA A 790 9.05 3.87 12.65
CA ALA A 790 7.83 4.31 11.95
C ALA A 790 6.59 3.43 12.17
N GLY A 791 6.76 2.24 12.76
CA GLY A 791 5.67 1.26 12.95
C GLY A 791 5.34 0.42 11.70
N ASN A 792 5.78 0.85 10.51
CA ASN A 792 5.67 0.15 9.22
C ASN A 792 4.24 -0.18 8.77
N THR A 793 3.26 0.64 9.16
CA THR A 793 1.87 0.54 8.72
C THR A 793 1.64 1.45 7.50
N PRO A 794 1.27 0.94 6.31
CA PRO A 794 1.13 1.76 5.10
C PRO A 794 -0.21 2.53 5.09
N VAL A 795 -0.38 3.48 6.00
CA VAL A 795 -1.59 4.32 6.15
C VAL A 795 -1.32 5.74 5.63
N MET A 796 -2.30 6.32 4.92
CA MET A 796 -2.22 7.66 4.34
C MET A 796 -2.88 8.73 5.23
N ASP A 797 -2.43 8.80 6.48
CA ASP A 797 -2.93 9.77 7.45
C ASP A 797 -1.83 10.79 7.79
N ILE A 798 -2.18 12.07 7.82
CA ILE A 798 -1.25 13.17 8.16
C ILE A 798 -0.91 13.21 9.66
N ASN A 799 -1.71 12.56 10.51
CA ASN A 799 -1.54 12.53 11.96
C ASN A 799 -0.08 12.23 12.35
N PRO A 800 0.59 13.13 13.12
CA PRO A 800 1.97 12.93 13.56
C PRO A 800 2.15 11.72 14.49
N PHE A 801 1.08 11.28 15.16
CA PHE A 801 1.10 10.19 16.14
C PHE A 801 0.76 8.82 15.54
N ASN A 802 0.48 8.76 14.25
CA ASN A 802 0.22 7.51 13.55
C ASN A 802 1.49 6.96 12.88
N GLY A 803 1.52 5.63 12.72
CA GLY A 803 2.57 4.93 11.97
C GLY A 803 2.49 5.21 10.48
N PHE A 804 3.55 4.88 9.76
CA PHE A 804 3.61 4.97 8.29
C PHE A 804 4.65 3.99 7.75
N ARG A 805 4.65 3.76 6.44
CA ARG A 805 5.66 2.95 5.74
C ARG A 805 6.25 3.73 4.57
N THR A 806 7.57 3.81 4.46
CA THR A 806 8.25 4.50 3.35
C THR A 806 8.60 3.53 2.23
N MET A 807 8.82 4.06 1.02
CA MET A 807 9.35 3.28 -0.11
C MET A 807 10.67 2.56 0.25
N SER A 808 11.59 3.25 0.93
CA SER A 808 12.89 2.70 1.34
C SER A 808 12.75 1.52 2.32
N ALA A 809 11.92 1.68 3.36
CA ALA A 809 11.66 0.64 4.35
C ALA A 809 10.90 -0.53 3.72
N ASN A 810 9.96 -0.27 2.81
CA ASN A 810 9.21 -1.31 2.11
C ASN A 810 10.13 -2.24 1.32
N ILE A 811 11.02 -1.66 0.50
CA ILE A 811 12.02 -2.42 -0.26
C ILE A 811 12.91 -3.24 0.66
N ALA A 812 13.38 -2.67 1.78
CA ALA A 812 14.27 -3.36 2.70
C ALA A 812 13.61 -4.57 3.40
N VAL A 813 12.30 -4.49 3.68
CA VAL A 813 11.56 -5.55 4.37
C VAL A 813 11.15 -6.66 3.40
N GLU A 814 10.56 -6.30 2.26
CA GLU A 814 9.86 -7.27 1.42
C GLU A 814 10.71 -7.86 0.30
N LEU A 815 11.77 -7.17 -0.15
CA LEU A 815 12.58 -7.65 -1.26
C LEU A 815 13.30 -8.98 -0.97
N PRO A 816 13.81 -9.26 0.25
CA PRO A 816 14.41 -10.56 0.56
C PRO A 816 13.41 -11.73 0.53
N GLU A 817 12.11 -11.46 0.74
CA GLU A 817 11.04 -12.46 0.82
C GLU A 817 10.30 -12.63 -0.52
N ALA A 818 10.46 -11.68 -1.45
CA ALA A 818 9.76 -11.68 -2.73
C ALA A 818 10.27 -12.77 -3.67
N VAL A 819 9.33 -13.58 -4.19
CA VAL A 819 9.63 -14.60 -5.20
C VAL A 819 10.15 -13.94 -6.46
N ARG A 820 11.31 -14.41 -6.95
CA ARG A 820 11.96 -13.84 -8.14
C ARG A 820 11.00 -13.82 -9.34
N ASP A 821 11.01 -12.70 -10.07
CA ASP A 821 10.19 -12.46 -11.26
C ASP A 821 8.66 -12.40 -11.03
N SER A 822 8.17 -12.51 -9.79
CA SER A 822 6.75 -12.28 -9.45
C SER A 822 6.32 -10.82 -9.64
N THR A 823 5.00 -10.58 -9.70
CA THR A 823 4.43 -9.22 -9.73
C THR A 823 4.88 -8.40 -8.54
N HIS A 824 4.88 -8.97 -7.33
CA HIS A 824 5.34 -8.32 -6.11
C HIS A 824 6.82 -7.92 -6.22
N TYR A 825 7.70 -8.85 -6.63
CA TYR A 825 9.13 -8.58 -6.82
C TYR A 825 9.36 -7.40 -7.76
N ARG A 826 8.74 -7.41 -8.96
CA ARG A 826 8.89 -6.31 -9.91
C ARG A 826 8.29 -5.00 -9.40
N THR A 827 7.21 -5.05 -8.63
CA THR A 827 6.60 -3.87 -8.01
C THR A 827 7.51 -3.23 -6.96
N LEU A 828 8.33 -4.02 -6.24
CA LEU A 828 9.37 -3.49 -5.37
C LEU A 828 10.50 -2.79 -6.15
N PHE A 829 10.89 -3.32 -7.31
CA PHE A 829 11.80 -2.62 -8.23
C PHE A 829 11.17 -1.33 -8.78
N LEU A 830 9.86 -1.31 -9.02
CA LEU A 830 9.15 -0.10 -9.43
C LEU A 830 9.14 0.93 -8.29
N THR A 831 8.96 0.48 -7.05
CA THR A 831 9.11 1.32 -5.86
C THR A 831 10.51 1.93 -5.78
N ALA A 832 11.56 1.15 -6.09
CA ALA A 832 12.93 1.65 -6.14
C ALA A 832 13.14 2.67 -7.28
N LEU A 833 12.57 2.41 -8.46
CA LEU A 833 12.59 3.33 -9.59
C LEU A 833 11.87 4.64 -9.25
N LEU A 834 10.72 4.59 -8.58
CA LEU A 834 9.97 5.76 -8.13
C LEU A 834 10.77 6.58 -7.11
N LEU A 835 11.41 5.93 -6.14
CA LEU A 835 12.29 6.60 -5.19
C LEU A 835 13.47 7.29 -5.91
N PHE A 836 14.07 6.62 -6.90
CA PHE A 836 15.12 7.20 -7.74
C PHE A 836 14.62 8.41 -8.53
N VAL A 837 13.47 8.30 -9.20
CA VAL A 837 12.87 9.40 -9.97
C VAL A 837 12.52 10.57 -9.05
N MET A 838 11.92 10.30 -7.89
CA MET A 838 11.56 11.33 -6.92
C MET A 838 12.79 12.07 -6.39
N THR A 839 13.86 11.36 -6.01
CA THR A 839 15.12 11.98 -5.59
C THR A 839 15.77 12.77 -6.72
N PHE A 840 15.75 12.25 -7.95
CA PHE A 840 16.26 12.96 -9.12
C PHE A 840 15.48 14.26 -9.40
N VAL A 841 14.15 14.22 -9.36
CA VAL A 841 13.28 15.40 -9.55
C VAL A 841 13.54 16.43 -8.46
N LEU A 842 13.57 16.02 -7.19
CA LEU A 842 13.85 16.92 -6.06
C LEU A 842 15.23 17.59 -6.20
N ASN A 843 16.26 16.81 -6.52
CA ASN A 843 17.61 17.33 -6.72
C ASN A 843 17.70 18.27 -7.94
N THR A 844 16.97 17.97 -9.02
CA THR A 844 16.93 18.82 -10.22
C THR A 844 16.24 20.15 -9.93
N VAL A 845 15.08 20.12 -9.26
CA VAL A 845 14.38 21.33 -8.81
C VAL A 845 15.28 22.15 -7.88
N ALA A 846 15.99 21.50 -6.96
CA ALA A 846 16.94 22.16 -6.08
C ALA A 846 18.05 22.89 -6.86
N GLU A 847 18.68 22.25 -7.83
CA GLU A 847 19.76 22.89 -8.60
C GLU A 847 19.24 24.05 -9.46
N ILE A 848 18.03 23.95 -10.03
CA ILE A 848 17.37 25.06 -10.76
C ILE A 848 17.17 26.26 -9.83
N VAL A 849 16.65 26.04 -8.63
CA VAL A 849 16.42 27.11 -7.63
C VAL A 849 17.74 27.73 -7.18
N ARG A 850 18.76 26.90 -6.91
CA ARG A 850 20.11 27.34 -6.53
C ARG A 850 20.75 28.22 -7.60
N ALA A 851 20.65 27.84 -8.87
CA ALA A 851 21.17 28.62 -10.00
C ALA A 851 20.49 30.00 -10.09
N ARG A 852 19.18 30.08 -9.81
CA ARG A 852 18.43 31.33 -9.77
C ARG A 852 18.90 32.26 -8.64
N PHE A 853 19.15 31.71 -7.44
CA PHE A 853 19.69 32.49 -6.32
C PHE A 853 21.10 33.02 -6.61
N ARG A 854 21.97 32.20 -7.21
CA ARG A 854 23.32 32.62 -7.59
C ARG A 854 23.32 33.78 -8.58
N LYS A 855 22.43 33.73 -9.60
CA LYS A 855 22.28 34.85 -10.56
C LYS A 855 21.85 36.15 -9.87
N ARG A 856 20.91 36.09 -8.93
CA ARG A 856 20.48 37.27 -8.15
C ARG A 856 21.59 37.86 -7.30
N ALA A 857 22.40 37.00 -6.66
CA ALA A 857 23.52 37.44 -5.83
C ALA A 857 24.69 38.05 -6.61
N GLN A 858 24.79 37.82 -7.92
CA GLN A 858 25.79 38.47 -8.80
C GLN A 858 25.34 39.85 -9.30
N VAL A 859 24.04 40.14 -9.25
CA VAL A 859 23.45 41.42 -9.67
C VAL A 859 23.41 42.44 -8.51
N LEU A 860 23.45 41.94 -7.27
CA LEU A 860 23.63 42.69 -6.02
C LEU A 860 25.12 42.87 -5.73
#